data_AF-A0A2V7W9T6-F1
#
_entry.id   AF-A0A2V7W9T6-F1
#
_cell.length_a   1.000
_cell.length_b   1.000
_cell.length_c   1.000
_cell.angle_alpha   90.00
_cell.angle_beta   90.00
_cell.angle_gamma   90.00
#
_symmetry.space_group_name_H-M   'P 1'
#
loop_
_entity.id
_entity.type
_entity.pdbx_description
1 polymer ?
#
loop_
_entity_poly.entity_id
_entity_poly.type
_entity_poly.pdbx_seq_one_letter_code
_entity_poly.pdbx_strand_id
1 'polypeptide(L)'
;MLAREGAFYIQRDDKLVPGYRPFDLQGQSLVLEPSGSGFKVRRVALHWVEPTGEPLRDFAATNNPAPANYVRYDITGTLPQLFGQSVSTIYISAFNGIHLIPPKESGAYQIDALEAAIYPDAVVSPLLITNRKPSRLALPLLFVNRDGANVVITWRSTTGVSFGYDVQAELHPDGSIVFSYREMRDIRWGTPIVSRGFDPATAARSLNFIDDSRGDLVAGLSPSTLTDANDIRRVEVLRLGESNLFVVRFTLNGAVNYASIPVGQSLRYVAQLGTSQAWLDVDRNGWSITPFGSNSSNSNGPEARISGNTVEFYGTQMPPDGGLTDVLRAWSVQPSTNRTIDFATTSVTFDVPQKQIATDLSSVASVELQLPITEPFVLGTFDPAAVWGRMQKTYGLSSYDYDGIAMYQSFYTDIIFYAGAYSTGGNPAVDGIAPPSTVRGTTIPRAPALLHMNQLTYGWNATTKNASNVILHELGHRWLYFFRILEGGAPTRSLNPVSAHPAGFVSTPAAFKVFEDGESSVMGGATFNFEGGRYVAHATNYGYSWTDLYLMGLAAPEEVPPWYYISNTSPALPNEYWPAEGVSVTGTRRDVTINQLTGAEGARNPSTALSQRLFRVLFVLVTDGTEPTPIEIAKVNEWRGILERNFAIATGQRGRIETDYVTVPKKRAARH
;
A
#
# COMPACT_ATOMS: atom_id res chain seq x y z
N MET A 1 32.62 -1.32 1.70
CA MET A 1 32.39 -2.78 1.74
C MET A 1 31.86 -3.21 0.40
N LEU A 2 32.67 -3.94 -0.38
CA LEU A 2 32.18 -4.65 -1.56
C LEU A 2 31.21 -5.75 -1.07
N ALA A 3 30.22 -6.14 -1.89
CA ALA A 3 29.22 -7.16 -1.58
C ALA A 3 29.77 -8.28 -0.67
N ARG A 4 29.09 -8.54 0.45
CA ARG A 4 29.48 -9.58 1.39
C ARG A 4 28.75 -10.86 1.01
N GLU A 5 29.54 -11.90 0.75
CA GLU A 5 29.03 -13.21 0.32
C GLU A 5 28.16 -13.16 -0.95
N GLY A 6 28.24 -12.08 -1.74
CA GLY A 6 27.55 -11.86 -3.02
C GLY A 6 26.22 -11.08 -2.93
N ALA A 7 25.85 -10.57 -1.76
CA ALA A 7 24.73 -9.63 -1.59
C ALA A 7 25.20 -8.26 -1.08
N PHE A 8 24.40 -7.23 -1.34
CA PHE A 8 24.60 -5.88 -0.81
C PHE A 8 23.75 -5.65 0.43
N TYR A 9 24.31 -4.90 1.38
CA TYR A 9 23.63 -4.53 2.62
C TYR A 9 23.59 -3.01 2.73
N ILE A 10 22.40 -2.49 3.00
CA ILE A 10 22.17 -1.05 3.15
C ILE A 10 21.29 -0.84 4.37
N GLN A 11 21.72 0.02 5.29
CA GLN A 11 20.87 0.45 6.39
C GLN A 11 19.73 1.32 5.86
N ARG A 12 18.51 1.09 6.36
CA ARG A 12 17.38 1.98 6.08
C ARG A 12 17.65 3.41 6.55
N ASP A 13 17.01 4.36 5.90
CA ASP A 13 16.87 5.73 6.37
C ASP A 13 15.59 6.34 5.77
N ASP A 14 15.29 7.58 6.15
CA ASP A 14 14.07 8.28 5.72
C ASP A 14 13.97 8.49 4.20
N LYS A 15 15.07 8.33 3.44
CA LYS A 15 15.02 8.40 1.98
C LYS A 15 14.64 7.07 1.35
N LEU A 16 14.98 5.95 2.00
CA LEU A 16 14.64 4.62 1.51
C LEU A 16 13.28 4.15 2.02
N VAL A 17 12.91 4.58 3.23
CA VAL A 17 11.68 4.19 3.92
C VAL A 17 11.09 5.40 4.66
N PRO A 18 10.62 6.44 3.95
CA PRO A 18 10.03 7.63 4.55
C PRO A 18 8.91 7.29 5.54
N GLY A 19 8.88 8.01 6.66
CA GLY A 19 7.85 7.89 7.69
C GLY A 19 8.00 6.67 8.60
N TYR A 20 9.00 5.82 8.42
CA TYR A 20 9.17 4.61 9.24
C TYR A 20 9.38 4.94 10.72
N ARG A 21 8.34 4.71 11.53
CA ARG A 21 8.33 4.96 12.98
C ARG A 21 7.69 3.77 13.68
N PRO A 22 8.47 2.71 13.99
CA PRO A 22 7.93 1.50 14.56
C PRO A 22 7.51 1.70 16.03
N PHE A 23 6.47 0.97 16.44
CA PHE A 23 5.95 0.98 17.81
C PHE A 23 7.01 0.66 18.87
N ASP A 24 7.10 1.48 19.92
CA ASP A 24 8.12 1.38 20.97
C ASP A 24 7.60 1.49 22.43
N LEU A 25 6.28 1.51 22.65
CA LEU A 25 5.68 1.61 23.99
C LEU A 25 5.46 0.25 24.69
N GLN A 26 5.96 -0.86 24.14
CA GLN A 26 5.73 -2.19 24.70
C GLN A 26 6.31 -2.32 26.13
N GLY A 27 5.55 -2.93 27.04
CA GLY A 27 5.93 -3.15 28.43
C GLY A 27 5.75 -1.91 29.32
N GLN A 28 5.00 -0.91 28.86
CA GLN A 28 4.80 0.36 29.54
C GLN A 28 3.32 0.73 29.59
N SER A 29 3.00 1.71 30.44
CA SER A 29 1.70 2.38 30.43
C SER A 29 1.85 3.89 30.33
N LEU A 30 0.87 4.53 29.69
CA LEU A 30 0.70 5.98 29.65
C LEU A 30 -0.45 6.36 30.55
N VAL A 31 -0.22 7.27 31.49
CA VAL A 31 -1.27 7.85 32.33
C VAL A 31 -1.53 9.27 31.84
N LEU A 32 -2.79 9.55 31.50
CA LEU A 32 -3.28 10.85 31.07
C LEU A 32 -4.23 11.38 32.14
N GLU A 33 -3.77 12.34 32.93
CA GLU A 33 -4.56 13.02 33.98
C GLU A 33 -5.12 14.33 33.41
N PRO A 34 -6.42 14.65 33.56
CA PRO A 34 -6.98 15.88 33.00
C PRO A 34 -6.25 17.13 33.50
N SER A 35 -5.83 18.01 32.58
CA SER A 35 -5.24 19.32 32.91
C SER A 35 -5.70 20.37 31.90
N GLY A 36 -6.45 21.37 32.37
CA GLY A 36 -7.04 22.41 31.51
C GLY A 36 -7.92 21.82 30.40
N SER A 37 -7.65 22.19 29.15
CA SER A 37 -8.32 21.65 27.96
C SER A 37 -7.70 20.35 27.42
N GLY A 38 -6.65 19.84 28.08
CA GLY A 38 -5.89 18.66 27.65
C GLY A 38 -5.59 17.71 28.80
N PHE A 39 -4.40 17.10 28.77
CA PHE A 39 -3.97 16.13 29.77
C PHE A 39 -2.52 16.36 30.17
N LYS A 40 -2.21 16.14 31.44
CA LYS A 40 -0.86 15.87 31.90
C LYS A 40 -0.57 14.39 31.63
N VAL A 41 0.37 14.13 30.73
CA VAL A 41 0.73 12.79 30.27
C VAL A 41 2.07 12.37 30.86
N ARG A 42 2.11 11.17 31.43
CA ARG A 42 3.34 10.58 31.98
C ARG A 42 3.41 9.09 31.64
N ARG A 43 4.63 8.64 31.37
CA ARG A 43 4.94 7.22 31.20
C ARG A 43 5.24 6.58 32.55
N VAL A 44 4.72 5.37 32.76
CA VAL A 44 4.99 4.55 33.95
C VAL A 44 5.33 3.11 33.58
N ALA A 45 5.83 2.36 34.56
CA ALA A 45 5.93 0.91 34.46
C ALA A 45 4.55 0.31 34.16
N LEU A 46 4.52 -0.82 33.45
CA LEU A 46 3.29 -1.50 33.05
C LEU A 46 2.31 -1.65 34.22
N HIS A 47 1.16 -1.00 34.10
CA HIS A 47 -0.03 -1.20 34.92
C HIS A 47 -1.00 -2.07 34.12
N TRP A 48 -1.41 -3.20 34.67
CA TRP A 48 -2.22 -4.17 33.92
C TRP A 48 -3.25 -4.83 34.82
N VAL A 49 -4.52 -4.76 34.41
CA VAL A 49 -5.62 -5.47 35.04
C VAL A 49 -5.95 -6.68 34.17
N GLU A 50 -5.75 -7.89 34.70
CA GLU A 50 -6.06 -9.10 33.92
C GLU A 50 -7.59 -9.22 33.71
N PRO A 51 -8.06 -9.42 32.46
CA PRO A 51 -9.46 -9.65 32.20
C PRO A 51 -9.99 -10.86 32.96
N THR A 52 -11.21 -10.75 33.49
CA THR A 52 -11.91 -11.84 34.17
C THR A 52 -13.18 -12.22 33.42
N GLY A 53 -13.52 -13.52 33.41
CA GLY A 53 -14.70 -14.05 32.72
C GLY A 53 -14.50 -14.23 31.21
N GLU A 54 -15.61 -14.52 30.52
CA GLU A 54 -15.65 -14.68 29.07
C GLU A 54 -15.51 -13.33 28.34
N PRO A 55 -14.92 -13.30 27.13
CA PRO A 55 -14.86 -12.09 26.33
C PRO A 55 -16.28 -11.58 26.05
N LEU A 56 -16.46 -10.27 26.14
CA LEU A 56 -17.68 -9.59 25.72
C LEU A 56 -17.96 -9.83 24.24
N ARG A 57 -16.91 -9.93 23.42
CA ARG A 57 -17.00 -10.18 21.98
C ARG A 57 -15.74 -10.85 21.46
N ASP A 58 -15.91 -11.87 20.63
CA ASP A 58 -14.87 -12.34 19.71
C ASP A 58 -15.11 -11.73 18.34
N PHE A 59 -14.28 -10.76 17.92
CA PHE A 59 -14.43 -10.12 16.62
C PHE A 59 -14.00 -11.02 15.45
N ALA A 60 -13.26 -12.10 15.70
CA ALA A 60 -12.86 -13.06 14.66
C ALA A 60 -13.95 -14.12 14.37
N ALA A 61 -14.98 -14.22 15.21
CA ALA A 61 -16.06 -15.18 15.03
C ALA A 61 -16.90 -14.90 13.76
N THR A 62 -17.14 -15.94 12.97
CA THR A 62 -17.84 -15.86 11.67
C THR A 62 -19.35 -15.70 11.77
N ASN A 63 -19.94 -15.99 12.92
CA ASN A 63 -21.38 -15.95 13.19
C ASN A 63 -21.82 -14.68 13.94
N ASN A 64 -20.99 -13.63 13.90
CA ASN A 64 -21.23 -12.39 14.60
C ASN A 64 -22.47 -11.63 14.06
N PRO A 65 -23.42 -11.21 14.92
CA PRO A 65 -24.50 -10.32 14.49
C PRO A 65 -23.95 -8.96 14.05
N ALA A 66 -24.63 -8.34 13.08
CA ALA A 66 -24.30 -7.02 12.59
C ALA A 66 -24.67 -5.92 13.62
N PRO A 67 -23.86 -4.85 13.73
CA PRO A 67 -22.59 -4.63 13.03
C PRO A 67 -21.47 -5.51 13.61
N ALA A 68 -20.68 -6.13 12.73
CA ALA A 68 -19.69 -7.12 13.14
C ALA A 68 -18.43 -6.50 13.77
N ASN A 69 -18.17 -5.22 13.51
CA ASN A 69 -16.93 -4.49 13.76
C ASN A 69 -16.91 -3.63 15.03
N TYR A 70 -18.03 -3.48 15.74
CA TYR A 70 -18.04 -2.79 17.04
C TYR A 70 -19.12 -3.33 17.98
N VAL A 71 -18.98 -3.01 19.26
CA VAL A 71 -19.97 -3.30 20.31
C VAL A 71 -20.45 -2.00 20.93
N ARG A 72 -21.77 -1.80 21.00
CA ARG A 72 -22.36 -0.77 21.85
C ARG A 72 -22.38 -1.31 23.29
N TYR A 73 -21.76 -0.60 24.22
CA TYR A 73 -21.67 -0.98 25.61
C TYR A 73 -22.27 0.10 26.51
N ASP A 74 -23.28 -0.27 27.29
CA ASP A 74 -23.87 0.59 28.32
C ASP A 74 -23.13 0.38 29.64
N ILE A 75 -22.54 1.46 30.14
CA ILE A 75 -21.75 1.46 31.36
C ILE A 75 -22.70 1.49 32.55
N THR A 76 -22.51 0.55 33.48
CA THR A 76 -23.28 0.46 34.73
C THR A 76 -22.42 0.88 35.93
N GLY A 77 -23.06 1.35 37.00
CA GLY A 77 -22.36 1.83 38.21
C GLY A 77 -21.78 3.23 38.04
N THR A 78 -20.57 3.47 38.56
CA THR A 78 -19.89 4.76 38.45
C THR A 78 -19.47 5.01 37.00
N LEU A 79 -19.93 6.13 36.45
CA LEU A 79 -19.64 6.53 35.07
C LEU A 79 -18.25 7.18 34.96
N PRO A 80 -17.45 6.82 33.93
CA PRO A 80 -16.24 7.56 33.61
C PRO A 80 -16.57 8.94 33.05
N GLN A 81 -15.61 9.85 33.16
CA GLN A 81 -15.63 11.14 32.48
C GLN A 81 -14.80 11.04 31.20
N LEU A 82 -15.35 11.49 30.07
CA LEU A 82 -14.56 11.72 28.85
C LEU A 82 -14.86 13.13 28.36
N PHE A 83 -13.80 13.88 28.09
CA PHE A 83 -13.89 15.25 27.56
C PHE A 83 -14.76 16.20 28.40
N GLY A 84 -14.80 15.99 29.72
CA GLY A 84 -15.59 16.78 30.67
C GLY A 84 -17.07 16.40 30.73
N GLN A 85 -17.44 15.23 30.20
CA GLN A 85 -18.81 14.72 30.25
C GLN A 85 -18.84 13.32 30.86
N SER A 86 -19.83 13.04 31.72
CA SER A 86 -20.12 11.68 32.17
C SER A 86 -20.62 10.85 30.99
N VAL A 87 -20.00 9.70 30.74
CA VAL A 87 -20.35 8.83 29.60
C VAL A 87 -21.03 7.57 30.12
N SER A 88 -22.28 7.34 29.69
CA SER A 88 -23.05 6.14 30.01
C SER A 88 -23.08 5.10 28.88
N THR A 89 -22.73 5.49 27.66
CA THR A 89 -22.68 4.57 26.51
C THR A 89 -21.40 4.84 25.72
N ILE A 90 -20.69 3.77 25.36
CA ILE A 90 -19.54 3.81 24.47
C ILE A 90 -19.70 2.79 23.34
N TYR A 91 -19.01 3.02 22.23
CA TYR A 91 -18.89 2.10 21.11
C TYR A 91 -17.45 1.63 20.99
N ILE A 92 -17.23 0.34 21.18
CA ILE A 92 -15.89 -0.25 21.23
C ILE A 92 -15.66 -1.01 19.93
N SER A 93 -14.71 -0.57 19.12
CA SER A 93 -14.44 -1.15 17.80
C SER A 93 -13.48 -2.35 17.89
N ALA A 94 -13.54 -3.20 16.86
CA ALA A 94 -12.60 -4.28 16.60
C ALA A 94 -11.17 -3.77 16.29
N PHE A 95 -11.04 -2.46 16.07
CA PHE A 95 -9.82 -1.76 15.67
C PHE A 95 -9.26 -0.90 16.81
N ASN A 96 -9.54 -1.33 18.05
CA ASN A 96 -9.04 -0.79 19.30
C ASN A 96 -9.54 0.61 19.68
N GLY A 97 -10.61 1.11 19.05
CA GLY A 97 -11.15 2.44 19.32
C GLY A 97 -12.31 2.42 20.32
N ILE A 98 -12.35 3.42 21.20
CA ILE A 98 -13.50 3.78 22.04
C ILE A 98 -14.10 5.06 21.48
N HIS A 99 -15.36 5.00 21.07
CA HIS A 99 -16.06 6.09 20.40
C HIS A 99 -17.33 6.47 21.17
N LEU A 100 -17.75 7.72 21.04
CA LEU A 100 -19.00 8.23 21.64
C LEU A 100 -20.21 8.08 20.73
N ILE A 101 -19.97 7.80 19.45
CA ILE A 101 -20.98 7.48 18.44
C ILE A 101 -20.56 6.20 17.70
N PRO A 102 -21.45 5.54 16.97
CA PRO A 102 -21.08 4.41 16.12
C PRO A 102 -19.88 4.76 15.21
N PRO A 103 -18.76 4.00 15.27
CA PRO A 103 -17.58 4.32 14.49
C PRO A 103 -17.80 4.09 13.00
N LYS A 104 -17.15 4.93 12.19
CA LYS A 104 -16.99 4.71 10.75
C LYS A 104 -15.62 4.12 10.49
N GLU A 105 -15.55 3.15 9.60
CA GLU A 105 -14.29 2.54 9.23
C GLU A 105 -13.46 3.45 8.33
N SER A 106 -12.18 3.63 8.66
CA SER A 106 -11.23 4.31 7.79
C SER A 106 -10.89 3.44 6.59
N GLY A 107 -10.80 4.03 5.40
CA GLY A 107 -10.29 3.36 4.20
C GLY A 107 -8.77 3.26 4.13
N ALA A 108 -8.06 3.97 5.01
CA ALA A 108 -6.61 4.06 5.03
C ALA A 108 -5.95 2.75 5.51
N TYR A 109 -4.70 2.53 5.08
CA TYR A 109 -3.91 1.39 5.54
C TYR A 109 -3.46 1.52 7.00
N GLN A 110 -3.17 2.74 7.42
CA GLN A 110 -2.67 3.12 8.73
C GLN A 110 -3.33 4.45 9.12
N ILE A 111 -3.15 4.91 10.36
CA ILE A 111 -3.55 6.26 10.77
C ILE A 111 -2.27 7.04 11.05
N ASP A 112 -1.85 7.89 10.12
CA ASP A 112 -0.64 8.71 10.25
C ASP A 112 -0.86 9.97 11.11
N ALA A 113 0.15 10.85 11.18
CA ALA A 113 0.08 12.08 11.98
C ALA A 113 -0.97 13.06 11.49
N LEU A 114 -1.13 13.20 10.17
CA LEU A 114 -2.13 14.07 9.59
C LEU A 114 -3.52 13.51 9.89
N GLU A 115 -3.78 12.25 9.53
CA GLU A 115 -5.07 11.57 9.72
C GLU A 115 -5.49 11.55 11.19
N ALA A 116 -4.55 11.32 12.12
CA ALA A 116 -4.83 11.37 13.55
C ALA A 116 -5.20 12.78 14.03
N ALA A 117 -4.54 13.82 13.52
CA ALA A 117 -4.77 15.19 13.94
C ALA A 117 -6.10 15.76 13.44
N ILE A 118 -6.53 15.34 12.25
CA ILE A 118 -7.80 15.76 11.64
C ILE A 118 -8.90 14.69 11.77
N TYR A 119 -8.72 13.71 12.67
CA TYR A 119 -9.69 12.64 12.87
C TYR A 119 -11.06 13.24 13.27
N PRO A 120 -12.14 12.97 12.51
CA PRO A 120 -13.36 13.80 12.57
C PRO A 120 -14.17 13.60 13.85
N ASP A 121 -14.20 12.38 14.38
CA ASP A 121 -15.05 12.02 15.50
C ASP A 121 -14.24 11.87 16.80
N ALA A 122 -14.90 12.03 17.94
CA ALA A 122 -14.28 11.78 19.24
C ALA A 122 -13.83 10.31 19.35
N VAL A 123 -12.57 10.10 19.71
CA VAL A 123 -11.97 8.77 19.82
C VAL A 123 -10.92 8.74 20.94
N VAL A 124 -10.95 7.65 21.71
CA VAL A 124 -9.92 7.26 22.67
C VAL A 124 -9.43 5.87 22.29
N SER A 125 -8.14 5.71 22.08
CA SER A 125 -7.58 4.41 21.73
C SER A 125 -6.14 4.28 22.22
N PRO A 126 -5.77 3.16 22.85
CA PRO A 126 -4.38 2.89 23.17
C PRO A 126 -3.58 2.57 21.91
N LEU A 127 -4.20 2.01 20.86
CA LEU A 127 -3.53 1.53 19.64
C LEU A 127 -4.52 1.48 18.47
N LEU A 128 -4.95 2.62 17.96
CA LEU A 128 -5.93 2.68 16.87
C LEU A 128 -5.32 2.07 15.61
N ILE A 129 -6.01 1.10 15.02
CA ILE A 129 -5.67 0.48 13.74
C ILE A 129 -6.84 0.65 12.77
N THR A 130 -6.70 0.17 11.53
CA THR A 130 -7.75 0.25 10.51
C THR A 130 -8.26 -1.12 10.09
N ASN A 131 -9.38 -1.15 9.36
CA ASN A 131 -9.93 -2.35 8.77
C ASN A 131 -9.06 -2.97 7.66
N ARG A 132 -8.04 -2.25 7.18
CA ARG A 132 -7.05 -2.70 6.18
C ARG A 132 -5.88 -3.48 6.81
N LYS A 133 -6.08 -4.07 7.99
CA LYS A 133 -5.06 -4.88 8.66
C LYS A 133 -4.54 -6.03 7.77
N PRO A 134 -3.28 -6.47 7.94
CA PRO A 134 -2.76 -7.64 7.25
C PRO A 134 -3.56 -8.89 7.60
N SER A 135 -3.68 -9.82 6.64
CA SER A 135 -4.44 -11.09 6.82
C SER A 135 -3.91 -11.96 7.96
N ARG A 136 -2.63 -11.81 8.32
CA ARG A 136 -1.95 -12.56 9.40
C ARG A 136 -2.13 -11.97 10.80
N LEU A 137 -2.85 -10.86 10.93
CA LEU A 137 -3.31 -10.31 12.20
C LEU A 137 -4.75 -10.76 12.45
N ALA A 138 -5.01 -11.44 13.56
CA ALA A 138 -6.38 -11.79 13.96
C ALA A 138 -7.12 -10.55 14.49
N LEU A 139 -8.45 -10.53 14.36
CA LEU A 139 -9.25 -9.56 15.11
C LEU A 139 -9.26 -9.94 16.60
N PRO A 140 -9.38 -8.97 17.52
CA PRO A 140 -9.19 -9.22 18.94
C PRO A 140 -10.40 -9.89 19.60
N LEU A 141 -10.12 -10.61 20.68
CA LEU A 141 -11.09 -10.80 21.76
C LEU A 141 -11.19 -9.50 22.54
N LEU A 142 -12.43 -9.07 22.82
CA LEU A 142 -12.75 -7.87 23.57
C LEU A 142 -13.23 -8.25 24.98
N PHE A 143 -12.61 -7.65 25.99
CA PHE A 143 -13.06 -7.74 27.38
C PHE A 143 -13.40 -6.36 27.91
N VAL A 144 -14.46 -6.27 28.70
CA VAL A 144 -14.81 -5.06 29.45
C VAL A 144 -15.05 -5.46 30.90
N ASN A 145 -14.18 -5.01 31.79
CA ASN A 145 -14.20 -5.34 33.22
C ASN A 145 -14.29 -4.07 34.06
N ARG A 146 -14.50 -4.25 35.37
CA ARG A 146 -14.44 -3.20 36.37
C ARG A 146 -13.21 -3.41 37.24
N ASP A 147 -12.48 -2.33 37.49
CA ASP A 147 -11.48 -2.26 38.56
C ASP A 147 -11.90 -1.13 39.51
N GLY A 148 -12.56 -1.50 40.61
CA GLY A 148 -13.28 -0.55 41.47
C GLY A 148 -14.26 0.34 40.68
N ALA A 149 -13.97 1.63 40.63
CA ALA A 149 -14.80 2.63 39.96
C ALA A 149 -14.50 2.79 38.45
N ASN A 150 -13.41 2.18 37.96
CA ASN A 150 -12.91 2.36 36.60
C ASN A 150 -13.52 1.34 35.65
N VAL A 151 -13.65 1.72 34.38
CA VAL A 151 -13.99 0.80 33.28
C VAL A 151 -12.70 0.40 32.58
N VAL A 152 -12.43 -0.90 32.51
CA VAL A 152 -11.21 -1.44 31.91
C VAL A 152 -11.59 -2.16 30.62
N ILE A 153 -11.06 -1.70 29.48
CA ILE A 153 -11.30 -2.27 28.16
C ILE A 153 -10.01 -2.92 27.67
N THR A 154 -10.05 -4.20 27.33
CA THR A 154 -8.88 -4.96 26.85
C THR A 154 -9.14 -5.54 25.47
N TRP A 155 -8.21 -5.31 24.55
CA TRP A 155 -8.19 -5.96 23.23
C TRP A 155 -7.02 -6.92 23.16
N ARG A 156 -7.35 -8.21 23.03
CA ARG A 156 -6.39 -9.32 22.99
C ARG A 156 -6.45 -10.01 21.63
N SER A 157 -5.45 -9.75 20.80
CA SER A 157 -5.23 -10.43 19.52
C SER A 157 -3.96 -11.28 19.59
N THR A 158 -4.06 -12.49 20.14
CA THR A 158 -2.90 -13.38 20.35
C THR A 158 -2.91 -14.61 19.45
N THR A 159 -4.03 -14.89 18.79
CA THR A 159 -4.26 -16.07 17.92
C THR A 159 -3.78 -15.88 16.47
N GLY A 160 -3.33 -14.68 16.09
CA GLY A 160 -2.74 -14.45 14.77
C GLY A 160 -1.50 -15.32 14.52
N VAL A 161 -1.09 -15.47 13.26
CA VAL A 161 0.10 -16.29 12.92
C VAL A 161 1.39 -15.49 13.04
N SER A 162 1.39 -14.25 12.57
CA SER A 162 2.57 -13.37 12.59
C SER A 162 2.37 -12.24 13.59
N PHE A 163 1.28 -11.50 13.45
CA PHE A 163 1.04 -10.30 14.23
C PHE A 163 0.12 -10.61 15.42
N GLY A 164 0.31 -9.86 16.50
CA GLY A 164 -0.57 -9.91 17.66
C GLY A 164 -0.29 -8.79 18.64
N TYR A 165 -1.26 -8.50 19.49
CA TYR A 165 -1.14 -7.49 20.53
C TYR A 165 -2.03 -7.82 21.73
N ASP A 166 -1.65 -7.30 22.89
CA ASP A 166 -2.50 -7.25 24.07
C ASP A 166 -2.39 -5.87 24.73
N VAL A 167 -3.45 -5.08 24.55
CA VAL A 167 -3.49 -3.66 24.95
C VAL A 167 -4.77 -3.36 25.71
N GLN A 168 -4.68 -2.38 26.61
CA GLN A 168 -5.76 -2.01 27.52
C GLN A 168 -5.93 -0.49 27.58
N ALA A 169 -7.17 -0.05 27.76
CA ALA A 169 -7.53 1.31 28.13
C ALA A 169 -8.39 1.29 29.39
N GLU A 170 -8.01 2.08 30.39
CA GLU A 170 -8.79 2.30 31.61
C GLU A 170 -9.40 3.70 31.57
N LEU A 171 -10.71 3.79 31.82
CA LEU A 171 -11.47 5.04 31.87
C LEU A 171 -11.89 5.32 33.31
N HIS A 172 -11.49 6.47 33.85
CA HIS A 172 -11.70 6.81 35.25
C HIS A 172 -12.85 7.81 35.44
N PRO A 173 -13.53 7.80 36.60
CA PRO A 173 -14.56 8.80 36.94
C PRO A 173 -14.05 10.23 37.08
N ASP A 174 -12.76 10.43 37.34
CA ASP A 174 -12.13 11.75 37.42
C ASP A 174 -11.70 12.30 36.05
N GLY A 175 -11.86 11.49 34.99
CA GLY A 175 -11.49 11.81 33.62
C GLY A 175 -10.11 11.32 33.22
N SER A 176 -9.35 10.72 34.14
CA SER A 176 -8.07 10.12 33.84
C SER A 176 -8.22 8.90 32.92
N ILE A 177 -7.23 8.71 32.06
CA ILE A 177 -7.15 7.59 31.13
C ILE A 177 -5.80 6.90 31.33
N VAL A 178 -5.80 5.56 31.34
CA VAL A 178 -4.56 4.78 31.33
C VAL A 178 -4.53 3.91 30.08
N PHE A 179 -3.45 4.00 29.30
CA PHE A 179 -3.17 3.06 28.21
C PHE A 179 -2.07 2.11 28.64
N SER A 180 -2.23 0.81 28.36
CA SER A 180 -1.26 -0.21 28.76
C SER A 180 -0.95 -1.15 27.61
N TYR A 181 0.33 -1.47 27.42
CA TYR A 181 0.85 -2.22 26.28
C TYR A 181 1.60 -3.45 26.76
N ARG A 182 0.90 -4.57 27.02
CA ARG A 182 1.54 -5.75 27.60
C ARG A 182 2.43 -6.48 26.60
N GLU A 183 1.92 -6.69 25.39
CA GLU A 183 2.61 -7.48 24.35
C GLU A 183 2.31 -6.92 22.96
N MET A 184 3.35 -6.84 22.11
CA MET A 184 3.27 -6.39 20.73
C MET A 184 4.05 -7.36 19.83
N ARG A 185 3.45 -8.52 19.53
CA ARG A 185 4.07 -9.55 18.68
C ARG A 185 4.09 -9.08 17.23
N ASP A 186 5.24 -8.62 16.77
CA ASP A 186 5.53 -8.14 15.41
C ASP A 186 4.67 -6.99 14.88
N ILE A 187 3.64 -6.57 15.59
CA ILE A 187 2.93 -5.34 15.29
C ILE A 187 3.87 -4.17 15.61
N ARG A 188 4.14 -3.36 14.58
CA ARG A 188 5.03 -2.18 14.66
C ARG A 188 4.29 -0.90 14.25
N TRP A 189 2.96 -0.95 14.15
CA TRP A 189 2.12 0.17 13.74
C TRP A 189 0.88 0.29 14.62
N GLY A 190 0.20 1.41 14.50
CA GLY A 190 -1.00 1.76 15.25
C GLY A 190 -0.79 3.08 15.99
N THR A 191 -1.88 3.68 16.43
CA THR A 191 -1.85 5.09 16.88
C THR A 191 -2.55 5.22 18.21
N PRO A 192 -1.82 5.38 19.35
CA PRO A 192 -2.41 5.91 20.56
C PRO A 192 -3.01 7.28 20.24
N ILE A 193 -4.29 7.46 20.56
CA ILE A 193 -5.01 8.71 20.27
C ILE A 193 -6.01 9.03 21.36
N VAL A 194 -6.03 10.30 21.76
CA VAL A 194 -7.12 10.92 22.52
C VAL A 194 -7.52 12.17 21.75
N SER A 195 -8.73 12.18 21.21
CA SER A 195 -9.25 13.27 20.38
C SER A 195 -10.73 13.54 20.68
N ARG A 196 -11.12 14.81 20.68
CA ARG A 196 -12.53 15.26 20.73
C ARG A 196 -13.22 15.24 19.36
N GLY A 197 -12.49 14.86 18.31
CA GLY A 197 -12.87 15.10 16.93
C GLY A 197 -12.34 16.44 16.44
N PHE A 198 -11.88 16.46 15.19
CA PHE A 198 -11.40 17.65 14.53
C PHE A 198 -12.56 18.57 14.16
N ASP A 199 -12.48 19.83 14.61
CA ASP A 199 -13.39 20.88 14.17
C ASP A 199 -12.77 21.60 12.97
N PRO A 200 -13.38 21.56 11.78
CA PRO A 200 -12.90 22.33 10.64
C PRO A 200 -12.94 23.85 10.84
N ALA A 201 -13.69 24.35 11.84
CA ALA A 201 -13.65 25.73 12.27
C ALA A 201 -12.49 26.04 13.25
N THR A 202 -11.56 25.09 13.44
CA THR A 202 -10.30 25.32 14.17
C THR A 202 -9.67 26.62 13.71
N ALA A 203 -9.23 27.44 14.67
CA ALA A 203 -8.67 28.76 14.42
C ALA A 203 -7.63 28.71 13.30
N ALA A 204 -7.95 29.35 12.18
CA ALA A 204 -7.12 29.33 10.99
C ALA A 204 -6.61 30.75 10.69
N ARG A 205 -5.32 30.87 10.36
CA ARG A 205 -4.70 32.13 9.95
C ARG A 205 -4.28 32.03 8.50
N SER A 206 -4.81 32.91 7.65
CA SER A 206 -4.44 32.99 6.23
C SER A 206 -2.94 33.32 6.11
N LEU A 207 -2.19 32.45 5.42
CA LEU A 207 -0.78 32.67 5.10
C LEU A 207 -0.62 33.41 3.78
N ASN A 208 -1.40 33.00 2.77
CA ASN A 208 -1.55 33.73 1.52
C ASN A 208 -2.82 33.28 0.78
N PHE A 209 -3.26 34.09 -0.18
CA PHE A 209 -4.32 33.74 -1.11
C PHE A 209 -4.09 34.33 -2.50
N ILE A 210 -4.82 33.82 -3.48
CA ILE A 210 -4.98 34.40 -4.81
C ILE A 210 -6.44 34.28 -5.21
N ASP A 211 -7.00 35.38 -5.73
CA ASP A 211 -8.28 35.35 -6.43
C ASP A 211 -8.02 35.12 -7.92
N ASP A 212 -8.90 34.34 -8.54
CA ASP A 212 -8.79 33.96 -9.94
C ASP A 212 -9.93 34.59 -10.77
N SER A 213 -9.84 34.59 -12.09
CA SER A 213 -10.88 35.17 -12.96
C SER A 213 -12.07 34.23 -13.10
N ARG A 214 -13.24 34.78 -13.46
CA ARG A 214 -14.47 33.99 -13.57
C ARG A 214 -14.61 33.56 -15.02
N GLY A 215 -14.82 32.28 -15.26
CA GLY A 215 -15.11 31.75 -16.59
C GLY A 215 -13.93 31.76 -17.56
N ASP A 216 -12.70 31.83 -17.06
CA ASP A 216 -11.44 31.70 -17.83
C ASP A 216 -11.00 30.25 -18.03
N LEU A 217 -11.97 29.33 -17.99
CA LEU A 217 -11.78 27.93 -18.28
C LEU A 217 -11.30 27.68 -19.71
N VAL A 218 -10.48 26.66 -19.89
CA VAL A 218 -10.11 26.18 -21.22
C VAL A 218 -11.34 25.62 -21.95
N ALA A 219 -11.71 26.27 -23.05
CA ALA A 219 -12.91 25.94 -23.81
C ALA A 219 -12.93 24.47 -24.26
N GLY A 220 -14.08 23.81 -24.09
CA GLY A 220 -14.34 22.44 -24.55
C GLY A 220 -13.81 21.33 -23.65
N LEU A 221 -13.20 21.64 -22.49
CA LEU A 221 -12.70 20.62 -21.55
C LEU A 221 -13.67 20.29 -20.40
N SER A 222 -14.60 21.19 -20.07
CA SER A 222 -15.64 20.95 -19.06
C SER A 222 -17.02 20.83 -19.71
N PRO A 223 -17.81 19.79 -19.39
CA PRO A 223 -19.24 19.78 -19.67
C PRO A 223 -19.93 20.99 -19.03
N SER A 224 -21.01 21.49 -19.66
CA SER A 224 -21.74 22.66 -19.16
C SER A 224 -22.33 22.47 -17.76
N THR A 225 -22.62 21.23 -17.35
CA THR A 225 -23.13 20.89 -16.00
C THR A 225 -22.06 20.95 -14.92
N LEU A 226 -20.78 20.99 -15.30
CA LEU A 226 -19.63 20.96 -14.40
C LEU A 226 -18.78 22.23 -14.45
N THR A 227 -19.10 23.17 -15.35
CA THR A 227 -18.37 24.43 -15.55
C THR A 227 -18.14 25.16 -14.22
N ASP A 228 -19.21 25.44 -13.46
CA ASP A 228 -19.07 26.21 -12.22
C ASP A 228 -18.32 25.47 -11.11
N ALA A 229 -18.33 24.14 -11.12
CA ALA A 229 -17.56 23.34 -10.18
C ALA A 229 -16.07 23.24 -10.59
N ASN A 230 -15.74 23.42 -11.86
CA ASN A 230 -14.35 23.44 -12.34
C ASN A 230 -13.70 24.84 -12.30
N ASP A 231 -14.50 25.90 -12.23
CA ASP A 231 -14.08 27.31 -12.15
C ASP A 231 -13.66 27.65 -10.72
N ILE A 232 -12.34 27.73 -10.51
CA ILE A 232 -11.70 28.13 -9.27
C ILE A 232 -11.79 29.66 -9.20
N ARG A 233 -12.35 30.18 -8.10
CA ARG A 233 -12.51 31.62 -7.87
C ARG A 233 -11.45 32.17 -6.93
N ARG A 234 -10.99 31.34 -6.00
CA ARG A 234 -9.98 31.70 -5.00
C ARG A 234 -9.26 30.46 -4.52
N VAL A 235 -7.96 30.61 -4.29
CA VAL A 235 -7.12 29.62 -3.63
C VAL A 235 -6.46 30.28 -2.42
N GLU A 236 -6.58 29.66 -1.26
CA GLU A 236 -6.07 30.19 -0.01
C GLU A 236 -5.32 29.12 0.78
N VAL A 237 -4.21 29.49 1.42
CA VAL A 237 -3.45 28.61 2.31
C VAL A 237 -3.65 29.06 3.76
N LEU A 238 -4.36 28.19 4.47
CA LEU A 238 -4.65 28.10 5.89
C LEU A 238 -3.50 27.62 6.77
N ARG A 239 -2.99 28.35 7.77
CA ARG A 239 -2.33 27.73 8.94
C ARG A 239 -3.40 27.33 9.96
N LEU A 240 -3.37 26.10 10.49
CA LEU A 240 -4.32 25.65 11.52
C LEU A 240 -3.68 25.70 12.92
N GLY A 241 -4.18 26.62 13.75
CA GLY A 241 -3.63 26.92 15.07
C GLY A 241 -2.15 27.29 15.01
N GLU A 242 -1.41 26.93 16.05
CA GLU A 242 0.05 27.10 16.13
C GLU A 242 0.83 25.87 15.61
N SER A 243 0.13 24.95 14.94
CA SER A 243 0.68 23.64 14.57
C SER A 243 1.36 23.63 13.19
N ASN A 244 2.04 22.54 12.85
CA ASN A 244 2.54 22.30 11.50
C ASN A 244 1.45 21.92 10.47
N LEU A 245 0.16 21.93 10.83
CA LEU A 245 -0.94 21.70 9.90
C LEU A 245 -1.23 22.92 9.03
N PHE A 246 -1.60 22.64 7.79
CA PHE A 246 -2.18 23.62 6.90
C PHE A 246 -3.39 23.07 6.16
N VAL A 247 -4.18 23.98 5.60
CA VAL A 247 -5.25 23.66 4.65
C VAL A 247 -5.06 24.48 3.37
N VAL A 248 -5.10 23.84 2.21
CA VAL A 248 -5.27 24.53 0.93
C VAL A 248 -6.75 24.51 0.60
N ARG A 249 -7.38 25.69 0.61
CA ARG A 249 -8.80 25.88 0.36
C ARG A 249 -9.02 26.44 -1.02
N PHE A 250 -9.84 25.76 -1.82
CA PHE A 250 -10.36 26.25 -3.08
C PHE A 250 -11.79 26.72 -2.85
N THR A 251 -12.10 27.94 -3.28
CA THR A 251 -13.47 28.42 -3.45
C THR A 251 -13.79 28.38 -4.93
N LEU A 252 -14.81 27.61 -5.28
CA LEU A 252 -15.28 27.40 -6.65
C LEU A 252 -16.42 28.36 -7.00
N ASN A 253 -16.70 28.53 -8.29
CA ASN A 253 -17.77 29.38 -8.78
C ASN A 253 -19.16 28.84 -8.39
N GLY A 254 -19.30 27.52 -8.32
CA GLY A 254 -20.52 26.83 -7.92
C GLY A 254 -20.25 25.61 -7.04
N ALA A 255 -21.32 25.07 -6.46
CA ALA A 255 -21.22 23.94 -5.56
C ALA A 255 -20.86 22.64 -6.30
N VAL A 256 -20.10 21.77 -5.63
CA VAL A 256 -19.86 20.40 -6.10
C VAL A 256 -21.12 19.58 -5.88
N ASN A 257 -21.90 19.37 -6.96
CA ASN A 257 -23.11 18.55 -6.92
C ASN A 257 -22.87 17.17 -7.54
N TYR A 258 -22.72 16.16 -6.69
CA TYR A 258 -22.52 14.75 -7.06
C TYR A 258 -23.56 14.25 -8.07
N ALA A 259 -24.82 14.64 -7.91
CA ALA A 259 -25.91 14.19 -8.79
C ALA A 259 -25.81 14.77 -10.21
N SER A 260 -25.09 15.88 -10.39
CA SER A 260 -24.86 16.53 -11.68
C SER A 260 -23.66 15.95 -12.44
N ILE A 261 -22.87 15.08 -11.82
CA ILE A 261 -21.71 14.43 -12.46
C ILE A 261 -22.21 13.26 -13.32
N PRO A 262 -21.96 13.26 -14.65
CA PRO A 262 -22.39 12.17 -15.53
C PRO A 262 -21.76 10.83 -15.16
N VAL A 263 -22.45 9.73 -15.50
CA VAL A 263 -21.90 8.37 -15.32
C VAL A 263 -20.58 8.21 -16.07
N GLY A 264 -19.56 7.70 -15.39
CA GLY A 264 -18.23 7.48 -15.97
C GLY A 264 -17.40 8.77 -16.12
N GLN A 265 -17.86 9.90 -15.60
CA GLN A 265 -17.08 11.13 -15.48
C GLN A 265 -16.77 11.45 -14.03
N SER A 266 -15.72 12.23 -13.83
CA SER A 266 -15.30 12.74 -12.53
C SER A 266 -14.70 14.15 -12.67
N LEU A 267 -14.73 14.88 -11.56
CA LEU A 267 -13.97 16.12 -11.35
C LEU A 267 -12.65 15.74 -10.71
N ARG A 268 -11.57 16.45 -11.06
CA ARG A 268 -10.29 16.36 -10.35
C ARG A 268 -9.80 17.74 -9.98
N TYR A 269 -9.52 17.91 -8.69
CA TYR A 269 -8.87 19.10 -8.14
C TYR A 269 -7.47 18.72 -7.69
N VAL A 270 -6.47 19.53 -8.02
CA VAL A 270 -5.07 19.27 -7.66
C VAL A 270 -4.50 20.49 -6.94
N ALA A 271 -3.88 20.27 -5.79
CA ALA A 271 -3.09 21.25 -5.07
C ALA A 271 -1.64 20.76 -5.01
N GLN A 272 -0.70 21.58 -5.47
CA GLN A 272 0.73 21.31 -5.41
C GLN A 272 1.44 22.41 -4.62
N LEU A 273 2.23 22.02 -3.63
CA LEU A 273 3.11 22.86 -2.85
C LEU A 273 4.54 22.37 -3.03
N GLY A 274 5.36 23.17 -3.71
CA GLY A 274 6.74 22.80 -4.04
C GLY A 274 6.77 21.54 -4.91
N THR A 275 7.35 20.46 -4.40
CA THR A 275 7.39 19.14 -5.07
C THR A 275 6.30 18.17 -4.57
N SER A 276 5.58 18.53 -3.52
CA SER A 276 4.50 17.71 -2.95
C SER A 276 3.16 18.10 -3.59
N GLN A 277 2.31 17.13 -3.86
CA GLN A 277 0.98 17.38 -4.40
C GLN A 277 -0.06 16.48 -3.76
N ALA A 278 -1.28 16.98 -3.67
CA ALA A 278 -2.49 16.23 -3.35
C ALA A 278 -3.49 16.40 -4.50
N TRP A 279 -4.29 15.36 -4.77
CA TRP A 279 -5.41 15.49 -5.69
C TRP A 279 -6.65 14.74 -5.22
N LEU A 280 -7.80 15.34 -5.49
CA LEU A 280 -9.11 14.87 -5.10
C LEU A 280 -9.90 14.52 -6.36
N ASP A 281 -10.27 13.26 -6.50
CA ASP A 281 -11.19 12.78 -7.52
C ASP A 281 -12.60 12.70 -6.95
N VAL A 282 -13.57 13.31 -7.64
CA VAL A 282 -14.97 13.33 -7.24
C VAL A 282 -15.82 12.78 -8.37
N ASP A 283 -16.59 11.75 -8.10
CA ASP A 283 -17.58 11.22 -9.03
C ASP A 283 -19.00 11.29 -8.42
N ARG A 284 -19.98 10.75 -9.13
CA ARG A 284 -21.37 10.74 -8.64
C ARG A 284 -21.61 9.86 -7.42
N ASN A 285 -20.69 8.97 -7.08
CA ASN A 285 -20.80 7.98 -6.00
C ASN A 285 -20.03 8.40 -4.74
N GLY A 286 -19.09 9.34 -4.86
CA GLY A 286 -18.29 9.81 -3.73
C GLY A 286 -16.99 10.46 -4.21
N TRP A 287 -15.95 10.35 -3.39
CA TRP A 287 -14.65 10.91 -3.72
C TRP A 287 -13.50 10.11 -3.11
N SER A 288 -12.31 10.31 -3.67
CA SER A 288 -11.05 9.76 -3.16
C SER A 288 -9.96 10.81 -3.21
N ILE A 289 -9.12 10.88 -2.18
CA ILE A 289 -7.99 11.79 -2.09
C ILE A 289 -6.69 11.01 -2.20
N THR A 290 -5.73 11.50 -2.98
CA THR A 290 -4.31 11.15 -2.81
C THR A 290 -3.67 12.29 -2.02
N PRO A 291 -3.32 12.10 -0.73
CA PRO A 291 -2.81 13.16 0.14
C PRO A 291 -1.42 13.67 -0.30
N PHE A 292 -1.03 14.82 0.25
CA PHE A 292 0.32 15.37 0.04
C PHE A 292 1.40 14.36 0.43
N GLY A 293 2.30 14.06 -0.51
CA GLY A 293 3.43 13.15 -0.27
C GLY A 293 3.06 11.67 -0.24
N SER A 294 1.82 11.32 -0.56
CA SER A 294 1.36 9.94 -0.65
C SER A 294 1.28 9.46 -2.11
N ASN A 295 1.53 8.17 -2.32
CA ASN A 295 1.32 7.49 -3.61
C ASN A 295 0.03 6.66 -3.63
N SER A 296 -0.74 6.66 -2.54
CA SER A 296 -1.98 5.89 -2.40
C SER A 296 -3.19 6.79 -2.21
N SER A 297 -4.31 6.38 -2.83
CA SER A 297 -5.58 7.08 -2.69
C SER A 297 -6.42 6.51 -1.54
N ASN A 298 -6.98 7.39 -0.72
CA ASN A 298 -7.92 7.08 0.35
C ASN A 298 -9.34 7.47 -0.09
N SER A 299 -10.26 6.49 -0.16
CA SER A 299 -11.68 6.76 -0.40
C SER A 299 -12.30 7.45 0.80
N ASN A 300 -12.93 8.60 0.61
CA ASN A 300 -13.51 9.43 1.67
C ASN A 300 -12.54 9.73 2.85
N GLY A 301 -11.23 9.85 2.56
CA GLY A 301 -10.19 10.07 3.57
C GLY A 301 -10.26 11.47 4.20
N PRO A 302 -10.06 11.62 5.53
CA PRO A 302 -10.28 12.89 6.23
C PRO A 302 -9.35 14.04 5.77
N GLU A 303 -8.34 13.76 4.96
CA GLU A 303 -7.37 14.71 4.38
C GLU A 303 -7.98 15.61 3.31
N ALA A 304 -9.22 15.38 2.90
CA ALA A 304 -9.97 16.30 2.07
C ALA A 304 -11.39 16.53 2.58
N ARG A 305 -11.94 17.69 2.25
CA ARG A 305 -13.34 18.03 2.53
C ARG A 305 -13.97 18.78 1.38
N ILE A 306 -15.23 18.44 1.09
CA ILE A 306 -16.07 19.17 0.15
C ILE A 306 -17.27 19.72 0.93
N SER A 307 -17.49 21.03 0.86
CA SER A 307 -18.65 21.68 1.47
C SER A 307 -19.17 22.78 0.55
N GLY A 308 -20.31 22.53 -0.10
CA GLY A 308 -20.87 23.44 -1.08
C GLY A 308 -19.89 23.69 -2.23
N ASN A 309 -19.46 24.94 -2.40
CA ASN A 309 -18.47 25.35 -3.39
C ASN A 309 -17.03 25.40 -2.84
N THR A 310 -16.78 24.83 -1.66
CA THR A 310 -15.45 24.81 -1.05
C THR A 310 -14.86 23.41 -1.11
N VAL A 311 -13.61 23.31 -1.57
CA VAL A 311 -12.79 22.10 -1.52
C VAL A 311 -11.56 22.39 -0.67
N GLU A 312 -11.29 21.54 0.33
CA GLU A 312 -10.18 21.70 1.25
C GLU A 312 -9.26 20.49 1.17
N PHE A 313 -7.95 20.74 1.13
CA PHE A 313 -6.88 19.75 1.24
C PHE A 313 -6.08 20.02 2.51
N TYR A 314 -6.03 19.05 3.40
CA TYR A 314 -5.26 19.13 4.64
C TYR A 314 -3.86 18.56 4.43
N GLY A 315 -2.86 19.14 5.07
CA GLY A 315 -1.47 18.71 4.95
C GLY A 315 -0.62 19.13 6.13
N THR A 316 0.61 18.61 6.17
CA THR A 316 1.64 19.00 7.15
C THR A 316 2.81 19.69 6.44
N GLN A 317 3.31 20.77 7.04
CA GLN A 317 4.47 21.48 6.55
C GLN A 317 5.72 20.58 6.60
N MET A 318 6.47 20.54 5.49
CA MET A 318 7.70 19.77 5.35
C MET A 318 8.81 20.65 4.73
N PRO A 319 9.99 20.81 5.36
CA PRO A 319 10.38 20.24 6.65
C PRO A 319 9.60 20.85 7.82
N PRO A 320 9.37 20.09 8.90
CA PRO A 320 8.50 20.50 10.01
C PRO A 320 9.04 21.68 10.83
N ASP A 321 10.35 21.96 10.77
CA ASP A 321 11.00 22.95 11.66
C ASP A 321 11.63 24.13 10.90
N GLY A 322 11.35 24.26 9.60
CA GLY A 322 11.92 25.29 8.75
C GLY A 322 10.85 26.22 8.18
N GLY A 323 11.05 27.54 8.31
CA GLY A 323 10.33 28.49 7.47
C GLY A 323 10.68 28.24 6.01
N LEU A 324 9.68 28.16 5.14
CA LEU A 324 9.87 27.84 3.73
C LEU A 324 8.93 28.66 2.86
N THR A 325 9.42 29.06 1.69
CA THR A 325 8.61 29.68 0.66
C THR A 325 8.45 28.68 -0.49
N ASP A 326 7.21 28.27 -0.73
CA ASP A 326 6.86 27.33 -1.79
C ASP A 326 5.94 27.97 -2.82
N VAL A 327 6.04 27.47 -4.06
CA VAL A 327 5.06 27.79 -5.09
C VAL A 327 3.85 26.90 -4.87
N LEU A 328 2.69 27.52 -4.69
CA LEU A 328 1.38 26.88 -4.76
C LEU A 328 0.89 26.90 -6.20
N ARG A 329 0.54 25.73 -6.71
CA ARG A 329 -0.23 25.57 -7.95
C ARG A 329 -1.51 24.85 -7.61
N ALA A 330 -2.63 25.37 -8.10
CA ALA A 330 -3.95 24.82 -7.88
C ALA A 330 -4.68 24.76 -9.21
N TRP A 331 -5.26 23.61 -9.55
CA TRP A 331 -5.90 23.46 -10.84
C TRP A 331 -6.99 22.40 -10.86
N SER A 332 -7.98 22.58 -11.72
CA SER A 332 -8.96 21.57 -12.06
C SER A 332 -8.52 20.83 -13.34
N VAL A 333 -8.79 19.53 -13.42
CA VAL A 333 -8.32 18.66 -14.50
C VAL A 333 -9.48 17.86 -15.07
N GLN A 334 -9.51 17.67 -16.39
CA GLN A 334 -10.33 16.66 -17.02
C GLN A 334 -9.66 15.29 -16.87
N PRO A 335 -10.17 14.35 -16.04
CA PRO A 335 -9.40 13.17 -15.65
C PRO A 335 -9.10 12.21 -16.82
N SER A 336 -9.99 12.15 -17.81
CA SER A 336 -9.83 11.26 -18.98
C SER A 336 -8.70 11.65 -19.93
N THR A 337 -8.35 12.95 -19.98
CA THR A 337 -7.30 13.48 -20.87
C THR A 337 -6.11 14.04 -20.11
N ASN A 338 -6.23 14.14 -18.78
CA ASN A 338 -5.30 14.81 -17.88
C ASN A 338 -4.97 16.25 -18.31
N ARG A 339 -5.92 16.93 -18.99
CA ARG A 339 -5.77 18.32 -19.41
C ARG A 339 -6.31 19.25 -18.34
N THR A 340 -5.55 20.28 -18.02
CA THR A 340 -5.95 21.37 -17.13
C THR A 340 -7.15 22.11 -17.71
N ILE A 341 -8.21 22.26 -16.91
CA ILE A 341 -9.42 23.01 -17.22
C ILE A 341 -9.28 24.45 -16.72
N ASP A 342 -8.80 24.61 -15.48
CA ASP A 342 -8.60 25.89 -14.81
C ASP A 342 -7.30 25.87 -13.99
N PHE A 343 -6.70 27.03 -13.73
CA PHE A 343 -5.39 27.10 -13.08
C PHE A 343 -5.13 28.42 -12.36
N ALA A 344 -4.79 28.33 -11.08
CA ALA A 344 -4.29 29.44 -10.27
C ALA A 344 -2.91 29.10 -9.69
N THR A 345 -2.06 30.12 -9.53
CA THR A 345 -0.75 29.94 -8.88
C THR A 345 -0.37 31.16 -8.05
N THR A 346 0.23 30.89 -6.90
CA THR A 346 0.80 31.91 -6.02
C THR A 346 2.02 31.34 -5.30
N SER A 347 2.69 32.15 -4.48
CA SER A 347 3.74 31.66 -3.58
C SER A 347 3.25 31.77 -2.14
N VAL A 348 3.48 30.78 -1.31
CA VAL A 348 3.14 30.81 0.12
C VAL A 348 4.43 30.76 0.93
N THR A 349 4.49 31.57 1.99
CA THR A 349 5.58 31.49 2.97
C THR A 349 5.03 30.94 4.26
N PHE A 350 5.51 29.76 4.65
CA PHE A 350 5.25 29.18 5.95
C PHE A 350 6.26 29.70 6.96
N ASP A 351 5.75 30.14 8.11
CA ASP A 351 6.56 30.37 9.29
C ASP A 351 6.98 29.04 9.95
N VAL A 352 7.88 29.13 10.94
CA VAL A 352 8.22 27.97 11.76
C VAL A 352 7.03 27.67 12.68
N PRO A 353 6.47 26.45 12.66
CA PRO A 353 5.36 26.10 13.54
C PRO A 353 5.81 26.08 15.00
N GLN A 354 4.93 26.48 15.93
CA GLN A 354 5.25 26.43 17.36
C GLN A 354 4.95 25.07 17.98
N LYS A 355 4.15 24.23 17.31
CA LYS A 355 3.73 22.91 17.79
C LYS A 355 3.74 21.87 16.67
N GLN A 356 4.19 20.66 16.98
CA GLN A 356 4.00 19.47 16.13
C GLN A 356 2.69 18.76 16.51
N ILE A 357 1.99 18.22 15.52
CA ILE A 357 0.74 17.48 15.78
C ILE A 357 0.92 16.12 16.45
N ALA A 358 2.05 15.46 16.20
CA ALA A 358 2.41 14.21 16.87
C ALA A 358 3.38 14.49 18.01
N THR A 359 3.15 13.83 19.15
CA THR A 359 4.08 13.85 20.28
C THR A 359 4.79 12.51 20.35
N ASP A 360 6.07 12.50 20.69
CA ASP A 360 6.77 11.28 21.10
C ASP A 360 6.37 10.94 22.54
N LEU A 361 5.33 10.11 22.69
CA LEU A 361 4.81 9.66 23.99
C LEU A 361 5.75 8.64 24.63
N SER A 362 6.64 8.00 23.87
CA SER A 362 7.65 7.09 24.43
C SER A 362 8.72 7.85 25.21
N SER A 363 8.99 9.11 24.88
CA SER A 363 9.95 9.97 25.57
C SER A 363 9.39 10.76 26.76
N VAL A 364 8.07 10.78 26.99
CA VAL A 364 7.46 11.66 28.01
C VAL A 364 7.73 11.21 29.45
N ALA A 365 8.23 12.14 30.27
CA ALA A 365 8.36 11.94 31.71
C ALA A 365 7.13 12.47 32.47
N SER A 366 6.67 13.67 32.13
CA SER A 366 5.45 14.33 32.64
C SER A 366 5.27 15.65 31.90
N VAL A 367 4.36 15.73 30.93
CA VAL A 367 4.16 16.93 30.09
C VAL A 367 2.68 17.25 29.94
N GLU A 368 2.32 18.53 29.91
CA GLU A 368 0.95 18.96 29.58
C GLU A 368 0.78 19.02 28.05
N LEU A 369 -0.17 18.24 27.54
CA LEU A 369 -0.48 18.15 26.11
C LEU A 369 -1.92 18.57 25.86
N GLN A 370 -2.10 19.38 24.81
CA GLN A 370 -3.41 19.76 24.31
C GLN A 370 -3.90 18.76 23.26
N LEU A 371 -5.21 18.51 23.25
CA LEU A 371 -5.85 17.63 22.29
C LEU A 371 -5.72 18.14 20.84
N PRO A 372 -5.69 17.24 19.84
CA PRO A 372 -5.57 15.79 20.00
C PRO A 372 -4.17 15.40 20.53
N ILE A 373 -4.12 14.36 21.36
CA ILE A 373 -2.86 13.74 21.81
C ILE A 373 -2.69 12.47 20.99
N THR A 374 -1.62 12.38 20.22
CA THR A 374 -1.37 11.25 19.34
C THR A 374 0.12 10.95 19.17
N GLU A 375 0.45 9.67 19.02
CA GLU A 375 1.74 9.19 18.52
C GLU A 375 1.52 8.12 17.43
N PRO A 376 1.42 8.52 16.16
CA PRO A 376 1.29 7.56 15.09
C PRO A 376 2.56 6.72 14.94
N PHE A 377 2.44 5.41 15.13
CA PHE A 377 3.47 4.46 14.73
C PHE A 377 3.08 3.89 13.38
N VAL A 378 3.92 4.11 12.38
CA VAL A 378 3.61 3.75 10.98
C VAL A 378 4.77 3.01 10.35
N LEU A 379 4.41 1.99 9.57
CA LEU A 379 5.34 1.36 8.64
C LEU A 379 5.51 2.31 7.45
N GLY A 380 6.75 2.74 7.22
CA GLY A 380 7.08 3.60 6.09
C GLY A 380 6.97 2.89 4.75
N THR A 381 6.84 3.68 3.69
CA THR A 381 6.78 3.20 2.31
C THR A 381 8.17 2.91 1.79
N PHE A 382 8.43 1.67 1.36
CA PHE A 382 9.71 1.31 0.77
C PHE A 382 9.85 1.88 -0.65
N ASP A 383 10.98 2.52 -0.95
CA ASP A 383 11.28 3.07 -2.28
C ASP A 383 12.39 2.26 -2.99
N PRO A 384 12.02 1.31 -3.89
CA PRO A 384 13.01 0.57 -4.67
C PRO A 384 13.88 1.46 -5.57
N ALA A 385 13.34 2.55 -6.11
CA ALA A 385 14.08 3.44 -6.99
C ALA A 385 15.16 4.20 -6.22
N ALA A 386 14.87 4.65 -5.00
CA ALA A 386 15.86 5.27 -4.12
C ALA A 386 16.97 4.28 -3.72
N VAL A 387 16.63 3.02 -3.42
CA VAL A 387 17.62 1.96 -3.16
C VAL A 387 18.51 1.75 -4.38
N TRP A 388 17.92 1.63 -5.57
CA TRP A 388 18.70 1.45 -6.80
C TRP A 388 19.59 2.66 -7.11
N GLY A 389 19.08 3.88 -7.00
CA GLY A 389 19.86 5.10 -7.20
C GLY A 389 21.04 5.21 -6.22
N ARG A 390 20.85 4.79 -4.96
CA ARG A 390 21.94 4.69 -3.97
C ARG A 390 22.97 3.66 -4.36
N MET A 391 22.54 2.48 -4.80
CA MET A 391 23.42 1.42 -5.29
C MET A 391 24.28 1.88 -6.47
N GLN A 392 23.68 2.55 -7.45
CA GLN A 392 24.39 3.12 -8.60
C GLN A 392 25.43 4.15 -8.16
N LYS A 393 25.06 5.09 -7.28
CA LYS A 393 25.96 6.15 -6.80
C LYS A 393 27.13 5.58 -5.97
N THR A 394 26.84 4.59 -5.13
CA THR A 394 27.80 4.08 -4.13
C THR A 394 28.78 3.09 -4.76
N TYR A 395 28.31 2.26 -5.69
CA TYR A 395 29.09 1.16 -6.26
C TYR A 395 29.37 1.31 -7.76
N GLY A 396 28.92 2.40 -8.38
CA GLY A 396 29.15 2.68 -9.80
C GLY A 396 28.44 1.70 -10.75
N LEU A 397 27.31 1.15 -10.33
CA LEU A 397 26.56 0.13 -11.08
C LEU A 397 25.78 0.77 -12.25
N SER A 398 25.66 0.04 -13.36
CA SER A 398 24.88 0.46 -14.51
C SER A 398 23.58 -0.34 -14.63
N SER A 399 22.50 0.33 -15.07
CA SER A 399 21.25 -0.33 -15.45
C SER A 399 21.41 -1.30 -16.63
N TYR A 400 22.52 -1.20 -17.38
CA TYR A 400 22.82 -2.12 -18.48
C TYR A 400 23.40 -3.46 -18.02
N ASP A 401 24.01 -3.50 -16.82
CA ASP A 401 24.70 -4.69 -16.33
C ASP A 401 23.75 -5.71 -15.70
N TYR A 402 22.56 -5.28 -15.29
CA TYR A 402 21.61 -6.07 -14.52
C TYR A 402 20.23 -6.12 -15.16
N ASP A 403 19.55 -7.25 -15.01
CA ASP A 403 18.18 -7.49 -15.48
C ASP A 403 17.15 -7.31 -14.37
N GLY A 404 17.54 -7.58 -13.13
CA GLY A 404 16.70 -7.42 -11.96
C GLY A 404 17.49 -7.02 -10.71
N ILE A 405 16.85 -6.33 -9.79
CA ILE A 405 17.37 -6.01 -8.46
C ILE A 405 16.35 -6.52 -7.42
N ALA A 406 16.65 -7.65 -6.78
CA ALA A 406 15.84 -8.24 -5.73
C ALA A 406 16.16 -7.57 -4.39
N MET A 407 15.17 -6.86 -3.83
CA MET A 407 15.32 -6.08 -2.59
C MET A 407 14.51 -6.72 -1.48
N TYR A 408 15.19 -7.34 -0.52
CA TYR A 408 14.60 -7.87 0.71
C TYR A 408 14.81 -6.90 1.87
N GLN A 409 14.00 -7.07 2.92
CA GLN A 409 14.05 -6.25 4.13
C GLN A 409 14.22 -7.13 5.37
N SER A 410 14.89 -6.61 6.40
CA SER A 410 14.91 -7.25 7.73
C SER A 410 13.76 -6.80 8.64
N PHE A 411 12.94 -5.86 8.18
CA PHE A 411 11.85 -5.23 8.90
C PHE A 411 10.60 -5.13 8.02
N TYR A 412 9.45 -4.85 8.63
CA TYR A 412 8.18 -4.69 7.91
C TYR A 412 8.03 -3.26 7.35
N THR A 413 7.49 -3.14 6.13
CA THR A 413 7.02 -1.88 5.54
C THR A 413 5.54 -1.96 5.19
N ASP A 414 4.96 -0.85 4.74
CA ASP A 414 3.54 -0.74 4.35
C ASP A 414 3.05 -1.82 3.36
N ILE A 415 3.95 -2.39 2.55
CA ILE A 415 3.63 -3.49 1.63
C ILE A 415 2.82 -4.62 2.28
N ILE A 416 3.01 -4.91 3.57
CA ILE A 416 2.30 -5.99 4.26
C ILE A 416 0.76 -5.80 4.28
N PHE A 417 0.27 -4.58 4.03
CA PHE A 417 -1.15 -4.26 3.98
C PHE A 417 -1.79 -4.56 2.61
N TYR A 418 -1.01 -4.63 1.53
CA TYR A 418 -1.56 -4.70 0.16
C TYR A 418 -0.90 -5.71 -0.77
N ALA A 419 0.32 -6.18 -0.49
CA ALA A 419 1.01 -7.14 -1.36
C ALA A 419 1.97 -8.08 -0.61
N GLY A 420 2.29 -9.22 -1.25
CA GLY A 420 3.34 -10.13 -0.80
C GLY A 420 4.72 -9.67 -1.24
N ALA A 421 4.82 -9.23 -2.50
CA ALA A 421 5.96 -8.61 -3.16
C ALA A 421 5.43 -7.84 -4.39
N TYR A 422 6.25 -7.05 -5.07
CA TYR A 422 5.91 -6.51 -6.39
C TYR A 422 7.15 -6.20 -7.23
N SER A 423 6.93 -6.04 -8.54
CA SER A 423 7.95 -5.72 -9.53
C SER A 423 7.58 -4.47 -10.32
N THR A 424 8.59 -3.64 -10.62
CA THR A 424 8.43 -2.51 -11.54
C THR A 424 8.51 -2.92 -13.02
N GLY A 425 8.81 -4.19 -13.33
CA GLY A 425 8.98 -4.74 -14.68
C GLY A 425 10.26 -4.28 -15.41
N GLY A 426 10.69 -3.05 -15.17
CA GLY A 426 11.83 -2.43 -15.85
C GLY A 426 11.64 -2.31 -17.35
N ASN A 427 12.74 -2.21 -18.09
CA ASN A 427 12.72 -2.25 -19.56
C ASN A 427 13.93 -3.04 -20.09
N PRO A 428 13.75 -4.15 -20.82
CA PRO A 428 14.87 -4.89 -21.40
C PRO A 428 15.53 -4.20 -22.58
N ALA A 429 14.93 -3.12 -23.09
CA ALA A 429 15.32 -2.43 -24.33
C ALA A 429 15.22 -3.34 -25.57
N VAL A 430 14.26 -4.27 -25.54
CA VAL A 430 13.84 -5.09 -26.68
C VAL A 430 12.32 -5.15 -26.71
N ASP A 431 11.73 -5.33 -27.90
CA ASP A 431 10.28 -5.18 -28.10
C ASP A 431 9.47 -6.34 -27.51
N GLY A 432 10.05 -7.54 -27.46
CA GLY A 432 9.37 -8.75 -27.03
C GLY A 432 8.26 -9.11 -28.02
N ILE A 433 7.06 -9.36 -27.53
CA ILE A 433 5.94 -9.80 -28.36
C ILE A 433 5.11 -8.66 -28.95
N ALA A 434 5.37 -7.43 -28.53
CA ALA A 434 4.52 -6.31 -28.90
C ALA A 434 5.36 -5.16 -29.46
N PRO A 435 4.77 -4.30 -30.30
CA PRO A 435 5.50 -3.17 -30.86
C PRO A 435 6.10 -2.27 -29.77
N PRO A 436 7.26 -1.63 -30.04
CA PRO A 436 7.82 -0.63 -29.14
C PRO A 436 6.83 0.51 -28.93
N SER A 437 6.85 1.09 -27.74
CA SER A 437 5.98 2.22 -27.36
C SER A 437 6.77 3.29 -26.63
N THR A 438 6.12 4.38 -26.24
CA THR A 438 6.75 5.44 -25.44
C THR A 438 7.07 5.03 -24.00
N VAL A 439 6.71 3.81 -23.59
CA VAL A 439 6.92 3.31 -22.22
C VAL A 439 7.67 1.97 -22.14
N ARG A 440 7.89 1.28 -23.27
CA ARG A 440 8.62 0.00 -23.31
C ARG A 440 9.24 -0.29 -24.68
N GLY A 441 10.18 -1.22 -24.71
CA GLY A 441 10.78 -1.72 -25.95
C GLY A 441 12.07 -0.98 -26.30
N THR A 442 12.49 -1.11 -27.56
CA THR A 442 13.75 -0.54 -28.10
C THR A 442 13.81 0.99 -28.08
N THR A 443 12.67 1.67 -27.94
CA THR A 443 12.51 3.13 -27.90
C THR A 443 12.84 3.75 -26.54
N ILE A 444 13.00 2.93 -25.50
CA ILE A 444 13.22 3.39 -24.12
C ILE A 444 14.56 2.84 -23.61
N PRO A 445 15.32 3.59 -22.79
CA PRO A 445 16.55 3.09 -22.19
C PRO A 445 16.35 1.80 -21.41
N ARG A 446 17.38 0.97 -21.38
CA ARG A 446 17.38 -0.26 -20.58
C ARG A 446 17.32 0.08 -19.08
N ALA A 447 16.46 -0.63 -18.37
CA ALA A 447 16.32 -0.57 -16.92
C ALA A 447 16.09 -1.98 -16.33
N PRO A 448 16.70 -2.30 -15.17
CA PRO A 448 16.40 -3.55 -14.48
C PRO A 448 14.97 -3.52 -13.92
N ALA A 449 14.39 -4.70 -13.75
CA ALA A 449 13.19 -4.85 -12.93
C ALA A 449 13.58 -4.64 -11.45
N LEU A 450 12.97 -3.67 -10.77
CA LEU A 450 13.18 -3.48 -9.34
C LEU A 450 12.12 -4.31 -8.62
N LEU A 451 12.57 -5.26 -7.79
CA LEU A 451 11.69 -6.22 -7.13
C LEU A 451 11.68 -5.90 -5.63
N HIS A 452 10.54 -5.44 -5.10
CA HIS A 452 10.34 -5.31 -3.66
C HIS A 452 9.85 -6.65 -3.12
N MET A 453 10.76 -7.39 -2.51
CA MET A 453 10.55 -8.77 -2.07
C MET A 453 10.04 -8.90 -0.64
N ASN A 454 9.68 -7.79 0.02
CA ASN A 454 9.19 -7.74 1.40
C ASN A 454 10.22 -8.23 2.44
N GLN A 455 9.78 -8.43 3.67
CA GLN A 455 10.59 -8.98 4.75
C GLN A 455 11.01 -10.43 4.45
N LEU A 456 12.26 -10.76 4.73
CA LEU A 456 12.97 -12.01 4.34
C LEU A 456 12.22 -13.33 4.55
N THR A 457 11.33 -13.38 5.53
CA THR A 457 10.61 -14.57 5.98
C THR A 457 9.11 -14.34 6.12
N TYR A 458 8.62 -13.16 5.72
CA TYR A 458 7.22 -12.82 5.87
C TYR A 458 6.37 -13.46 4.78
N GLY A 459 5.24 -14.02 5.20
CA GLY A 459 4.21 -14.51 4.31
C GLY A 459 4.67 -15.58 3.34
N TRP A 460 4.63 -15.29 2.04
CA TRP A 460 5.06 -16.24 1.02
C TRP A 460 6.59 -16.39 0.96
N ASN A 461 7.37 -15.59 1.69
CA ASN A 461 8.80 -15.86 1.85
C ASN A 461 9.11 -16.82 3.03
N ALA A 462 8.10 -17.37 3.72
CA ALA A 462 8.34 -18.18 4.92
C ALA A 462 8.99 -19.55 4.64
N THR A 463 8.87 -20.07 3.42
CA THR A 463 9.43 -21.37 3.03
C THR A 463 10.20 -21.27 1.74
N THR A 464 11.15 -22.18 1.53
CA THR A 464 11.95 -22.31 0.32
C THR A 464 11.09 -22.41 -0.94
N LYS A 465 10.03 -23.23 -0.91
CA LYS A 465 9.10 -23.41 -2.04
C LYS A 465 8.38 -22.09 -2.40
N ASN A 466 7.85 -21.40 -1.39
CA ASN A 466 7.09 -20.18 -1.62
C ASN A 466 8.00 -19.01 -1.99
N ALA A 467 9.18 -18.87 -1.37
CA ALA A 467 10.15 -17.85 -1.74
C ALA A 467 10.62 -18.01 -3.20
N SER A 468 10.80 -19.26 -3.67
CA SER A 468 11.05 -19.56 -5.09
C SER A 468 9.91 -19.06 -5.97
N ASN A 469 8.66 -19.36 -5.63
CA ASN A 469 7.49 -18.88 -6.38
C ASN A 469 7.52 -17.36 -6.47
N VAL A 470 7.68 -16.65 -5.34
CA VAL A 470 7.60 -15.19 -5.29
C VAL A 470 8.69 -14.57 -6.17
N ILE A 471 9.97 -14.95 -6.01
CA ILE A 471 11.02 -14.31 -6.81
C ILE A 471 10.96 -14.64 -8.30
N LEU A 472 10.52 -15.86 -8.68
CA LEU A 472 10.27 -16.21 -10.07
C LEU A 472 9.08 -15.42 -10.64
N HIS A 473 8.02 -15.24 -9.85
CA HIS A 473 6.87 -14.41 -10.21
C HIS A 473 7.29 -12.96 -10.45
N GLU A 474 7.97 -12.37 -9.47
CA GLU A 474 8.36 -10.96 -9.51
C GLU A 474 9.36 -10.65 -10.62
N LEU A 475 10.31 -11.56 -10.87
CA LEU A 475 11.20 -11.43 -12.03
C LEU A 475 10.44 -11.65 -13.35
N GLY A 476 9.50 -12.60 -13.36
CA GLY A 476 8.63 -12.92 -14.48
C GLY A 476 7.79 -11.72 -14.95
N HIS A 477 7.51 -10.76 -14.06
CA HIS A 477 6.84 -9.52 -14.41
C HIS A 477 7.51 -8.72 -15.54
N ARG A 478 8.78 -8.99 -15.84
CA ARG A 478 9.49 -8.42 -16.98
C ARG A 478 8.94 -8.83 -18.36
N TRP A 479 8.22 -9.96 -18.45
CA TRP A 479 7.76 -10.55 -19.72
C TRP A 479 6.23 -10.75 -19.84
N LEU A 480 5.46 -10.16 -18.94
CA LEU A 480 4.02 -10.41 -18.67
C LEU A 480 3.04 -10.49 -19.86
N TYR A 481 1.86 -10.99 -19.51
CA TYR A 481 0.66 -11.09 -20.36
C TYR A 481 0.03 -9.71 -20.57
N PHE A 482 0.66 -8.87 -21.37
CA PHE A 482 0.03 -7.65 -21.93
C PHE A 482 -0.49 -7.86 -23.36
N PHE A 483 -0.44 -9.08 -23.87
CA PHE A 483 -0.81 -9.41 -25.24
C PHE A 483 -2.30 -9.70 -25.39
N ARG A 484 -2.77 -9.66 -26.64
CA ARG A 484 -4.07 -10.10 -27.12
C ARG A 484 -3.92 -11.39 -27.94
N ILE A 485 -5.03 -12.08 -28.15
CA ILE A 485 -5.12 -13.21 -29.09
C ILE A 485 -6.16 -12.91 -30.16
N LEU A 486 -6.03 -13.48 -31.35
CA LEU A 486 -7.07 -13.43 -32.37
C LEU A 486 -8.19 -14.42 -32.05
N GLU A 487 -9.42 -13.92 -31.95
CA GLU A 487 -10.64 -14.71 -31.82
C GLU A 487 -11.67 -14.19 -32.82
N GLY A 488 -12.19 -15.08 -33.67
CA GLY A 488 -13.11 -14.67 -34.75
C GLY A 488 -12.51 -13.64 -35.70
N GLY A 489 -11.17 -13.59 -35.83
CA GLY A 489 -10.46 -12.60 -36.66
C GLY A 489 -10.19 -11.25 -35.98
N ALA A 490 -10.62 -11.05 -34.73
CA ALA A 490 -10.41 -9.81 -33.98
C ALA A 490 -9.46 -10.02 -32.79
N PRO A 491 -8.58 -9.06 -32.46
CA PRO A 491 -7.78 -9.10 -31.24
C PRO A 491 -8.63 -8.95 -29.96
N THR A 492 -8.47 -9.86 -29.00
CA THR A 492 -9.18 -9.89 -27.71
C THR A 492 -8.23 -10.11 -26.52
N ARG A 493 -8.65 -9.75 -25.30
CA ARG A 493 -7.91 -9.98 -24.03
C ARG A 493 -8.50 -11.10 -23.18
N SER A 494 -9.00 -12.17 -23.80
CA SER A 494 -9.69 -13.27 -23.10
C SER A 494 -8.80 -14.02 -22.10
N LEU A 495 -7.48 -14.02 -22.31
CA LEU A 495 -6.52 -14.67 -21.41
C LEU A 495 -6.08 -13.79 -20.23
N ASN A 496 -6.33 -12.48 -20.29
CA ASN A 496 -5.78 -11.47 -19.37
C ASN A 496 -6.68 -10.21 -19.32
N PRO A 497 -7.96 -10.34 -18.93
CA PRO A 497 -8.96 -9.31 -19.17
C PRO A 497 -8.71 -8.02 -18.38
N VAL A 498 -8.09 -8.12 -17.19
CA VAL A 498 -8.00 -7.01 -16.24
C VAL A 498 -6.58 -6.68 -15.76
N SER A 499 -5.59 -7.52 -16.04
CA SER A 499 -4.22 -7.31 -15.53
C SER A 499 -3.14 -7.79 -16.50
N ALA A 500 -1.91 -7.89 -15.99
CA ALA A 500 -0.72 -8.37 -16.69
C ALA A 500 -0.51 -9.88 -16.54
N HIS A 501 -1.46 -10.59 -15.93
CA HIS A 501 -1.38 -12.02 -15.65
C HIS A 501 -2.38 -12.81 -16.50
N PRO A 502 -2.17 -14.13 -16.67
CA PRO A 502 -3.25 -15.03 -17.05
C PRO A 502 -4.44 -14.90 -16.08
N ALA A 503 -5.66 -14.95 -16.59
CA ALA A 503 -6.86 -15.02 -15.76
C ALA A 503 -6.92 -16.36 -15.00
N GLY A 504 -7.57 -16.39 -13.84
CA GLY A 504 -7.61 -17.58 -12.99
C GLY A 504 -8.11 -18.86 -13.66
N PHE A 505 -8.95 -18.78 -14.71
CA PHE A 505 -9.44 -19.96 -15.46
C PHE A 505 -8.76 -20.18 -16.82
N VAL A 506 -7.51 -19.72 -16.95
CA VAL A 506 -6.61 -20.08 -18.05
C VAL A 506 -5.77 -21.29 -17.61
N SER A 507 -5.69 -22.31 -18.47
CA SER A 507 -4.83 -23.47 -18.24
C SER A 507 -3.37 -23.13 -18.56
N THR A 508 -2.52 -23.16 -17.54
CA THR A 508 -1.11 -22.75 -17.61
C THR A 508 -0.18 -23.81 -17.00
N PRO A 509 -0.22 -25.09 -17.45
CA PRO A 509 0.68 -26.11 -16.93
C PRO A 509 2.14 -25.68 -17.09
N ALA A 510 2.95 -25.90 -16.06
CA ALA A 510 4.37 -25.64 -16.13
C ALA A 510 5.02 -26.53 -17.20
N ALA A 511 5.87 -25.94 -18.02
CA ALA A 511 6.61 -26.65 -19.07
C ALA A 511 7.63 -27.64 -18.46
N PHE A 512 8.16 -27.30 -17.29
CA PHE A 512 9.15 -28.09 -16.57
C PHE A 512 8.80 -28.11 -15.09
N LYS A 513 8.90 -29.30 -14.47
CA LYS A 513 8.71 -29.52 -13.04
C LYS A 513 9.85 -28.91 -12.24
N VAL A 514 9.51 -27.99 -11.35
CA VAL A 514 10.40 -27.41 -10.33
C VAL A 514 10.28 -28.18 -9.02
N PHE A 515 9.07 -28.41 -8.51
CA PHE A 515 8.87 -29.13 -7.25
C PHE A 515 7.96 -30.35 -7.40
N GLU A 516 6.83 -30.24 -8.10
CA GLU A 516 5.83 -31.32 -8.14
C GLU A 516 5.20 -31.51 -9.52
N ASP A 517 4.69 -32.72 -9.77
CA ASP A 517 4.01 -33.02 -11.03
C ASP A 517 2.66 -32.29 -11.08
N GLY A 518 2.29 -31.78 -12.26
CA GLY A 518 1.01 -31.09 -12.44
C GLY A 518 0.99 -29.63 -11.95
N GLU A 519 2.15 -29.08 -11.57
CA GLU A 519 2.27 -27.66 -11.24
C GLU A 519 2.01 -26.75 -12.47
N SER A 520 1.68 -25.50 -12.17
CA SER A 520 1.28 -24.46 -13.11
C SER A 520 2.25 -23.27 -13.05
N SER A 521 2.03 -22.31 -13.95
CA SER A 521 2.84 -21.11 -14.05
C SER A 521 2.80 -20.28 -12.77
N VAL A 522 3.97 -19.86 -12.28
CA VAL A 522 4.09 -18.82 -11.25
C VAL A 522 3.37 -17.55 -11.65
N MET A 523 3.16 -17.27 -12.95
CA MET A 523 2.55 -16.02 -13.41
C MET A 523 1.03 -15.96 -13.26
N GLY A 524 0.34 -17.09 -13.07
CA GLY A 524 -1.13 -17.12 -13.04
C GLY A 524 -1.71 -18.32 -13.77
N GLY A 525 -3.03 -18.42 -13.73
CA GLY A 525 -3.80 -19.57 -14.17
C GLY A 525 -3.72 -20.74 -13.19
N ALA A 526 -4.01 -21.94 -13.69
CA ALA A 526 -3.93 -23.20 -12.96
C ALA A 526 -3.84 -24.38 -13.93
N THR A 527 -3.71 -25.60 -13.40
CA THR A 527 -4.09 -26.81 -14.13
C THR A 527 -5.52 -27.21 -13.77
N PHE A 528 -6.18 -27.99 -14.65
CA PHE A 528 -7.58 -28.37 -14.44
C PHE A 528 -7.83 -29.84 -14.79
N ASN A 529 -8.52 -30.53 -13.89
CA ASN A 529 -9.11 -31.83 -14.15
C ASN A 529 -10.57 -31.67 -14.56
N PHE A 530 -11.00 -32.33 -15.63
CA PHE A 530 -12.39 -32.31 -16.07
C PHE A 530 -13.12 -33.56 -15.57
N GLU A 531 -14.01 -33.37 -14.59
CA GLU A 531 -14.70 -34.45 -13.90
C GLU A 531 -16.18 -34.08 -13.69
N GLY A 532 -17.10 -35.00 -14.03
CA GLY A 532 -18.53 -34.79 -13.81
C GLY A 532 -19.13 -33.56 -14.50
N GLY A 533 -18.57 -33.12 -15.63
CA GLY A 533 -19.03 -31.92 -16.35
C GLY A 533 -18.49 -30.58 -15.81
N ARG A 534 -17.52 -30.62 -14.89
CA ARG A 534 -16.90 -29.43 -14.27
C ARG A 534 -15.38 -29.51 -14.40
N TYR A 535 -14.73 -28.35 -14.40
CA TYR A 535 -13.28 -28.23 -14.27
C TYR A 535 -12.95 -27.95 -12.80
N VAL A 536 -12.05 -28.76 -12.23
CA VAL A 536 -11.54 -28.58 -10.87
C VAL A 536 -10.12 -28.04 -10.96
N ALA A 537 -9.88 -26.87 -10.38
CA ALA A 537 -8.59 -26.20 -10.43
C ALA A 537 -7.58 -26.84 -9.48
N HIS A 538 -6.34 -26.96 -9.94
CA HIS A 538 -5.16 -27.24 -9.14
C HIS A 538 -4.14 -26.11 -9.33
N ALA A 539 -3.96 -25.29 -8.29
CA ALA A 539 -3.28 -24.01 -8.26
C ALA A 539 -1.92 -24.10 -7.53
N THR A 540 -1.11 -25.09 -7.92
CA THR A 540 0.28 -25.25 -7.47
C THR A 540 1.20 -24.52 -8.44
N ASN A 541 1.57 -23.28 -8.13
CA ASN A 541 2.24 -22.39 -9.09
C ASN A 541 3.75 -22.33 -8.81
N TYR A 542 4.60 -23.07 -9.53
CA TYR A 542 6.05 -23.07 -9.21
C TYR A 542 6.99 -23.02 -10.43
N GLY A 543 6.51 -23.35 -11.62
CA GLY A 543 7.28 -23.30 -12.86
C GLY A 543 6.83 -22.17 -13.78
N TYR A 544 7.32 -22.18 -15.02
CA TYR A 544 6.81 -21.33 -16.10
C TYR A 544 6.09 -22.19 -17.13
N SER A 545 4.98 -21.70 -17.68
CA SER A 545 4.29 -22.37 -18.80
C SER A 545 5.05 -22.18 -20.12
N TRP A 546 4.70 -22.97 -21.14
CA TRP A 546 5.31 -22.83 -22.47
C TRP A 546 5.10 -21.43 -23.08
N THR A 547 3.96 -20.81 -22.80
CA THR A 547 3.65 -19.44 -23.22
C THR A 547 4.49 -18.41 -22.48
N ASP A 548 4.75 -18.57 -21.18
CA ASP A 548 5.71 -17.73 -20.45
C ASP A 548 7.11 -17.83 -21.08
N LEU A 549 7.57 -19.06 -21.35
CA LEU A 549 8.89 -19.29 -21.96
C LEU A 549 8.99 -18.68 -23.36
N TYR A 550 7.92 -18.69 -24.14
CA TYR A 550 7.87 -18.00 -25.41
C TYR A 550 8.02 -16.49 -25.21
N LEU A 551 7.27 -15.88 -24.30
CA LEU A 551 7.38 -14.44 -23.98
C LEU A 551 8.77 -14.05 -23.48
N MET A 552 9.44 -14.93 -22.72
CA MET A 552 10.83 -14.77 -22.30
C MET A 552 11.85 -14.93 -23.43
N GLY A 553 11.45 -15.46 -24.58
CA GLY A 553 12.35 -15.74 -25.70
C GLY A 553 13.15 -17.02 -25.52
N LEU A 554 12.66 -17.92 -24.66
CA LEU A 554 13.31 -19.17 -24.32
C LEU A 554 12.71 -20.37 -25.06
N ALA A 555 11.46 -20.27 -25.54
CA ALA A 555 10.80 -21.24 -26.41
C ALA A 555 10.53 -20.66 -27.81
N ALA A 556 10.72 -21.45 -28.86
CA ALA A 556 10.29 -21.12 -30.22
C ALA A 556 8.76 -21.31 -30.37
N PRO A 557 8.07 -20.64 -31.32
CA PRO A 557 6.63 -20.80 -31.50
C PRO A 557 6.20 -22.26 -31.65
N GLU A 558 7.00 -23.07 -32.35
CA GLU A 558 6.70 -24.48 -32.65
C GLU A 558 6.80 -25.38 -31.41
N GLU A 559 7.46 -24.90 -30.35
CA GLU A 559 7.58 -25.61 -29.08
C GLU A 559 6.39 -25.35 -28.15
N VAL A 560 5.55 -24.33 -28.45
CA VAL A 560 4.41 -23.95 -27.61
C VAL A 560 3.20 -24.82 -27.97
N PRO A 561 2.80 -25.79 -27.13
CA PRO A 561 1.61 -26.59 -27.38
C PRO A 561 0.35 -25.72 -27.30
N PRO A 562 -0.75 -26.11 -27.94
CA PRO A 562 -2.05 -25.49 -27.68
C PRO A 562 -2.39 -25.55 -26.19
N TRP A 563 -2.91 -24.44 -25.66
CA TRP A 563 -3.46 -24.35 -24.31
C TRP A 563 -4.93 -23.94 -24.39
N TYR A 564 -5.58 -23.65 -23.27
CA TYR A 564 -6.98 -23.25 -23.31
C TYR A 564 -7.35 -22.34 -22.14
N TYR A 565 -8.50 -21.68 -22.27
CA TYR A 565 -9.19 -21.05 -21.16
C TYR A 565 -10.65 -21.52 -21.10
N ILE A 566 -11.28 -21.33 -19.95
CA ILE A 566 -12.68 -21.70 -19.75
C ILE A 566 -13.51 -20.42 -19.92
N SER A 567 -14.37 -20.40 -20.93
CA SER A 567 -15.29 -19.29 -21.22
C SER A 567 -16.70 -19.56 -20.65
N ASN A 568 -17.53 -18.53 -20.55
CA ASN A 568 -18.92 -18.64 -20.05
C ASN A 568 -18.99 -19.34 -18.68
N THR A 569 -18.13 -18.92 -17.77
CA THR A 569 -17.87 -19.68 -16.54
C THR A 569 -18.94 -19.44 -15.47
N SER A 570 -19.23 -20.50 -14.70
CA SER A 570 -19.94 -20.39 -13.42
C SER A 570 -19.14 -21.14 -12.34
N PRO A 571 -18.58 -20.43 -11.33
CA PRO A 571 -18.66 -18.99 -11.10
C PRO A 571 -17.99 -18.15 -12.22
N ALA A 572 -18.31 -16.85 -12.28
CA ALA A 572 -17.73 -15.92 -13.24
C ALA A 572 -16.19 -15.91 -13.15
N LEU A 573 -15.53 -15.59 -14.26
CA LEU A 573 -14.08 -15.53 -14.35
C LEU A 573 -13.53 -14.59 -13.26
N PRO A 574 -12.65 -15.07 -12.36
CA PRO A 574 -12.07 -14.23 -11.33
C PRO A 574 -11.22 -13.12 -11.96
N ASN A 575 -11.26 -11.95 -11.32
CA ASN A 575 -10.29 -10.88 -11.60
C ASN A 575 -8.89 -11.23 -11.06
N GLU A 576 -8.83 -12.20 -10.14
CA GLU A 576 -7.60 -12.78 -9.61
C GLU A 576 -6.92 -13.67 -10.64
N TYR A 577 -5.59 -13.63 -10.63
CA TYR A 577 -4.77 -14.35 -11.59
C TYR A 577 -4.51 -15.80 -11.21
N TRP A 578 -4.80 -16.20 -9.97
CA TRP A 578 -4.91 -17.61 -9.59
C TRP A 578 -6.30 -17.90 -9.05
N PRO A 579 -6.89 -19.06 -9.39
CA PRO A 579 -8.08 -19.54 -8.72
C PRO A 579 -7.71 -20.12 -7.34
N ALA A 580 -8.68 -20.16 -6.42
CA ALA A 580 -8.51 -20.92 -5.19
C ALA A 580 -8.35 -22.43 -5.50
N GLU A 581 -7.49 -23.11 -4.74
CA GLU A 581 -7.27 -24.56 -4.87
C GLU A 581 -8.60 -25.33 -4.75
N GLY A 582 -8.83 -26.28 -5.66
CA GLY A 582 -10.02 -27.13 -5.65
C GLY A 582 -11.31 -26.45 -6.10
N VAL A 583 -11.27 -25.17 -6.52
CA VAL A 583 -12.48 -24.51 -7.00
C VAL A 583 -13.03 -25.23 -8.24
N SER A 584 -14.33 -25.46 -8.23
CA SER A 584 -15.03 -26.17 -9.31
C SER A 584 -15.81 -25.18 -10.18
N VAL A 585 -15.47 -25.12 -11.47
CA VAL A 585 -16.09 -24.21 -12.44
C VAL A 585 -16.73 -24.98 -13.59
N THR A 586 -17.94 -24.59 -13.98
CA THR A 586 -18.54 -25.02 -15.26
C THR A 586 -18.26 -23.98 -16.32
N GLY A 587 -18.18 -24.40 -17.59
CA GLY A 587 -18.00 -23.48 -18.71
C GLY A 587 -17.63 -24.21 -20.00
N THR A 588 -17.28 -23.44 -21.01
CA THR A 588 -16.90 -23.95 -22.33
C THR A 588 -15.40 -23.76 -22.53
N ARG A 589 -14.67 -24.87 -22.71
CA ARG A 589 -13.25 -24.85 -23.09
C ARG A 589 -13.07 -24.18 -24.44
N ARG A 590 -12.10 -23.28 -24.52
CA ARG A 590 -11.67 -22.58 -25.73
C ARG A 590 -10.18 -22.81 -25.91
N ASP A 591 -9.83 -23.63 -26.89
CA ASP A 591 -8.44 -23.88 -27.24
C ASP A 591 -7.81 -22.63 -27.86
N VAL A 592 -6.54 -22.41 -27.53
CA VAL A 592 -5.72 -21.30 -27.98
C VAL A 592 -4.40 -21.85 -28.51
N THR A 593 -3.94 -21.28 -29.61
CA THR A 593 -2.66 -21.60 -30.24
C THR A 593 -1.74 -20.39 -30.27
N ILE A 594 -0.43 -20.63 -30.38
CA ILE A 594 0.55 -19.56 -30.52
C ILE A 594 0.27 -18.65 -31.72
N ASN A 595 -0.31 -19.20 -32.80
CA ASN A 595 -0.65 -18.44 -34.00
C ASN A 595 -1.71 -17.37 -33.75
N GLN A 596 -2.63 -17.58 -32.80
CA GLN A 596 -3.62 -16.56 -32.44
C GLN A 596 -2.94 -15.38 -31.73
N LEU A 597 -1.93 -15.66 -30.91
CA LEU A 597 -1.13 -14.63 -30.25
C LEU A 597 -0.27 -13.88 -31.27
N THR A 598 0.50 -14.59 -32.10
CA THR A 598 1.39 -13.94 -33.08
C THR A 598 0.62 -13.27 -34.22
N GLY A 599 -0.58 -13.74 -34.54
CA GLY A 599 -1.47 -13.05 -35.47
C GLY A 599 -2.01 -11.74 -34.91
N ALA A 600 -2.18 -11.62 -33.59
CA ALA A 600 -2.68 -10.40 -32.95
C ALA A 600 -1.57 -9.37 -32.69
N GLU A 601 -0.39 -9.82 -32.26
CA GLU A 601 0.69 -8.93 -31.82
C GLU A 601 1.91 -8.89 -32.75
N GLY A 602 2.06 -9.88 -33.62
CA GLY A 602 3.26 -10.10 -34.42
C GLY A 602 4.18 -11.19 -33.84
N ALA A 603 5.28 -11.46 -34.54
CA ALA A 603 6.32 -12.37 -34.07
C ALA A 603 7.16 -11.71 -32.97
N ARG A 604 7.66 -12.52 -32.03
CA ARG A 604 8.54 -12.02 -30.97
C ARG A 604 9.87 -11.49 -31.53
N ASN A 605 10.29 -10.33 -31.05
CA ASN A 605 11.57 -9.69 -31.35
C ASN A 605 12.36 -9.34 -30.06
N PRO A 606 13.57 -9.88 -29.83
CA PRO A 606 14.28 -10.84 -30.67
C PRO A 606 13.59 -12.20 -30.75
N SER A 607 13.90 -12.98 -31.78
CA SER A 607 13.49 -14.38 -31.82
C SER A 607 14.22 -15.19 -30.73
N THR A 608 13.77 -16.42 -30.49
CA THR A 608 14.37 -17.34 -29.52
C THR A 608 15.86 -17.57 -29.77
N ALA A 609 16.28 -17.62 -31.04
CA ALA A 609 17.69 -17.80 -31.41
C ALA A 609 18.60 -16.63 -31.00
N LEU A 610 18.05 -15.41 -30.93
CA LEU A 610 18.78 -14.18 -30.62
C LEU A 610 18.52 -13.66 -29.20
N SER A 611 17.65 -14.34 -28.46
CA SER A 611 17.25 -13.90 -27.13
C SER A 611 18.34 -14.14 -26.08
N GLN A 612 18.42 -13.21 -25.13
CA GLN A 612 19.26 -13.31 -23.95
C GLN A 612 18.98 -14.62 -23.20
N ARG A 613 20.04 -15.34 -22.83
CA ARG A 613 19.96 -16.61 -22.09
C ARG A 613 20.52 -16.52 -20.67
N LEU A 614 21.29 -15.47 -20.39
CA LEU A 614 21.90 -15.22 -19.09
C LEU A 614 21.34 -13.92 -18.53
N PHE A 615 20.67 -13.98 -17.40
CA PHE A 615 20.11 -12.83 -16.70
C PHE A 615 20.89 -12.56 -15.43
N ARG A 616 21.15 -11.28 -15.12
CA ARG A 616 21.87 -10.90 -13.90
C ARG A 616 20.92 -10.28 -12.89
N VAL A 617 20.87 -10.83 -11.69
CA VAL A 617 19.98 -10.37 -10.62
C VAL A 617 20.79 -10.02 -9.38
N LEU A 618 20.82 -8.75 -9.01
CA LEU A 618 21.45 -8.33 -7.76
C LEU A 618 20.53 -8.54 -6.58
N PHE A 619 21.09 -8.95 -5.45
CA PHE A 619 20.39 -9.02 -4.18
C PHE A 619 20.84 -7.90 -3.26
N VAL A 620 19.86 -7.19 -2.73
CA VAL A 620 20.04 -6.14 -1.74
C VAL A 620 19.18 -6.49 -0.53
N LEU A 621 19.79 -6.52 0.65
CA LEU A 621 19.06 -6.57 1.91
C LEU A 621 19.14 -5.18 2.55
N VAL A 622 17.97 -4.58 2.75
CA VAL A 622 17.82 -3.34 3.50
C VAL A 622 17.54 -3.68 4.97
N THR A 623 18.39 -3.18 5.87
CA THR A 623 18.41 -3.57 7.28
C THR A 623 17.89 -2.47 8.20
N ASP A 624 17.25 -2.86 9.31
CA ASP A 624 16.81 -1.97 10.39
C ASP A 624 18.00 -1.45 11.24
N GLY A 625 19.06 -2.25 11.31
CA GLY A 625 20.34 -1.90 11.94
C GLY A 625 21.45 -1.59 10.93
N THR A 626 22.62 -1.20 11.43
CA THR A 626 23.80 -0.89 10.61
C THR A 626 24.37 -2.11 9.88
N GLU A 627 24.15 -3.32 10.42
CA GLU A 627 24.72 -4.57 9.92
C GLU A 627 23.67 -5.70 9.96
N PRO A 628 23.59 -6.55 8.93
CA PRO A 628 22.72 -7.72 8.95
C PRO A 628 23.23 -8.79 9.93
N THR A 629 22.32 -9.57 10.49
CA THR A 629 22.66 -10.73 11.33
C THR A 629 23.15 -11.91 10.47
N PRO A 630 23.92 -12.87 11.04
CA PRO A 630 24.31 -14.07 10.31
C PRO A 630 23.14 -14.88 9.76
N ILE A 631 21.99 -14.86 10.45
CA ILE A 631 20.75 -15.54 10.02
C ILE A 631 20.19 -14.86 8.76
N GLU A 632 20.17 -13.53 8.74
CA GLU A 632 19.70 -12.76 7.58
C GLU A 632 20.62 -12.95 6.37
N ILE A 633 21.94 -12.94 6.58
CA ILE A 633 22.94 -13.22 5.53
C ILE A 633 22.71 -14.61 4.93
N ALA A 634 22.62 -15.64 5.78
CA ALA A 634 22.39 -17.01 5.34
C ALA A 634 21.06 -17.14 4.57
N LYS A 635 20.01 -16.45 5.02
CA LYS A 635 18.70 -16.46 4.36
C LYS A 635 18.73 -15.80 2.99
N VAL A 636 19.38 -14.65 2.84
CA VAL A 636 19.57 -14.00 1.53
C VAL A 636 20.35 -14.92 0.58
N ASN A 637 21.41 -15.58 1.05
CA ASN A 637 22.19 -16.50 0.23
C ASN A 637 21.39 -17.76 -0.16
N GLU A 638 20.48 -18.24 0.70
CA GLU A 638 19.52 -19.28 0.34
C GLU A 638 18.59 -18.81 -0.80
N TRP A 639 18.04 -17.60 -0.71
CA TRP A 639 17.18 -17.00 -1.76
C TRP A 639 17.91 -16.73 -3.07
N ARG A 640 19.22 -16.49 -3.03
CA ARG A 640 20.05 -16.40 -4.24
C ARG A 640 20.23 -17.75 -4.90
N GLY A 641 20.70 -18.73 -4.15
CA GLY A 641 20.95 -20.07 -4.67
C GLY A 641 19.68 -20.76 -5.18
N ILE A 642 18.53 -20.49 -4.57
CA ILE A 642 17.25 -21.03 -5.04
C ILE A 642 16.82 -20.38 -6.36
N LEU A 643 16.99 -19.07 -6.52
CA LEU A 643 16.64 -18.39 -7.76
C LEU A 643 17.48 -18.94 -8.92
N GLU A 644 18.79 -19.04 -8.75
CA GLU A 644 19.69 -19.57 -9.79
C GLU A 644 19.30 -20.99 -10.22
N ARG A 645 19.09 -21.87 -9.23
CA ARG A 645 18.75 -23.27 -9.45
C ARG A 645 17.37 -23.41 -10.10
N ASN A 646 16.35 -22.80 -9.50
CA ASN A 646 14.97 -23.05 -9.89
C ASN A 646 14.59 -22.30 -11.16
N PHE A 647 15.19 -21.14 -11.45
CA PHE A 647 15.02 -20.50 -12.76
C PHE A 647 15.58 -21.38 -13.89
N ALA A 648 16.76 -21.99 -13.69
CA ALA A 648 17.33 -22.90 -14.67
C ALA A 648 16.42 -24.13 -14.88
N ILE A 649 15.84 -24.69 -13.82
CA ILE A 649 14.88 -25.81 -13.92
C ILE A 649 13.58 -25.37 -14.61
N ALA A 650 12.96 -24.28 -14.15
CA ALA A 650 11.68 -23.75 -14.65
C ALA A 650 11.75 -23.37 -16.15
N THR A 651 12.95 -23.11 -16.66
CA THR A 651 13.19 -22.81 -18.08
C THR A 651 13.73 -24.00 -18.87
N GLY A 652 13.80 -25.20 -18.29
CA GLY A 652 14.32 -26.39 -18.97
C GLY A 652 15.79 -26.25 -19.37
N GLN A 653 16.57 -25.56 -18.55
CA GLN A 653 17.99 -25.22 -18.76
C GLN A 653 18.24 -24.24 -19.91
N ARG A 654 17.20 -23.55 -20.41
CA ARG A 654 17.29 -22.62 -21.55
C ARG A 654 17.68 -21.21 -21.13
N GLY A 655 17.42 -20.85 -19.88
CA GLY A 655 17.86 -19.61 -19.26
C GLY A 655 18.68 -19.89 -18.01
N ARG A 656 19.54 -18.96 -17.64
CA ARG A 656 20.34 -19.00 -16.41
C ARG A 656 20.31 -17.64 -15.72
N ILE A 657 20.40 -17.67 -14.40
CA ILE A 657 20.61 -16.47 -13.58
C ILE A 657 22.00 -16.50 -12.98
N GLU A 658 22.66 -15.35 -12.98
CA GLU A 658 23.85 -15.04 -12.18
C GLU A 658 23.44 -14.06 -11.09
N THR A 659 23.66 -14.43 -9.83
CA THR A 659 23.45 -13.52 -8.69
C THR A 659 24.74 -12.98 -8.09
N ASP A 660 25.89 -13.49 -8.53
CA ASP A 660 27.19 -13.00 -8.06
C ASP A 660 27.46 -11.59 -8.56
N TYR A 661 27.93 -10.75 -7.65
CA TYR A 661 28.47 -9.45 -8.01
C TYR A 661 29.82 -9.62 -8.71
N VAL A 662 29.83 -9.50 -10.03
CA VAL A 662 31.06 -9.43 -10.82
C VAL A 662 31.42 -7.96 -11.02
N THR A 663 32.63 -7.55 -10.60
CA THR A 663 33.15 -6.22 -10.93
C THR A 663 33.36 -6.17 -12.44
N VAL A 664 32.44 -5.52 -13.17
CA VAL A 664 32.60 -5.35 -14.62
C VAL A 664 33.79 -4.40 -14.83
N PRO A 665 34.89 -4.84 -15.49
CA PRO A 665 35.97 -3.93 -15.81
C PRO A 665 35.41 -2.80 -16.68
N LYS A 666 35.57 -1.54 -16.26
CA LYS A 666 35.16 -0.39 -17.08
C LYS A 666 35.78 -0.55 -18.46
N LYS A 667 34.96 -0.83 -19.49
CA LYS A 667 35.43 -0.78 -20.89
C LYS A 667 36.04 0.61 -21.08
N ARG A 668 37.35 0.67 -21.33
CA ARG A 668 38.00 1.89 -21.81
C ARG A 668 37.19 2.35 -23.02
N ALA A 669 36.63 3.55 -22.95
CA ALA A 669 35.98 4.17 -24.10
C ALA A 669 36.98 4.13 -25.26
N ALA A 670 36.66 3.36 -26.30
CA ALA A 670 37.38 3.43 -27.55
C ALA A 670 37.12 4.84 -28.08
N ARG A 671 38.19 5.65 -28.14
CA ARG A 671 38.17 6.90 -28.89
C ARG A 671 37.96 6.53 -30.35
N HIS A 672 36.82 6.89 -30.92
CA HIS A 672 36.63 7.06 -32.34
C HIS A 672 35.92 8.39 -32.58
#